data_AF-A0A9X7PEH6-F1
#
_entry.id   AF-A0A9X7PEH6-F1
#
_cell.length_a   1.000
_cell.length_b   1.000
_cell.length_c   1.000
_cell.angle_alpha   90.00
_cell.angle_beta   90.00
_cell.angle_gamma   90.00
#
_symmetry.space_group_name_H-M   'P 1'
#
loop_
_entity.id
_entity.type
_entity.pdbx_description
1 polymer ?
#
loop_
_entity_poly.entity_id
_entity_poly.type
_entity_poly.pdbx_seq_one_letter_code
_entity_poly.pdbx_strand_id
1 'polypeptide(L)'
;MDRRDAPSGRLRRGVRQAQDGPRDGPRRGAARLGGRVPRLRLRAGARPVAVLPARGAVLEPPPRPAGAAEPVRHARSDHGPRAEPARGGRGGVRAVVPRLPGHHEPGPAPHRDRPPHRHDRRSRRRDRRGRGVSPVPDTKPAGTKPAGPFLSAAWLAAGRSLERPPAGVRDTVTLRLEIIDPPPGAPPAVDVDVDLAAGRLGVATAEGEAPGLRIALPHAAARALLLGSPQERVGVFERGDVRAEGNFSLLFFVDAALRRDGAGHVAALRAAAGPAGPREASPTDGATGAEETAGAAEAVEHAREALPGTVHELEREVGASTPGAQLHVSLDGVTLADAGLGEARPGVPMTHRSLPLWYCCAKPLLSAALGRLWEAGAYDPYLPVAHYVPAFGRAGKESITSMDLLTHTGPLPTGDDPLHGVVAGPDDERLRRALGVAVPPWSRRAPGVNYSQWWAWFVLARILPVVDGREYRPYVEQEILGPCGMTGTRVHLTPEDFTAFGDRLPLIHVSNPRSAPQPTHWWSTEAATTRCIPGVNTRGPLSDLGRFLAMLLRGGDAPGGRVLAPPTVAALTARHRTGLRDRYGNADWGMGFRLECRHLGEEFTSFGTHTSPRSYGHDGLWTAVAFADPDAGLTVAVHLNGKVEHERHRERILRIADAVYRDLRLC
;
A
#
# COMPACT_ATOMS: atom_id res chain seq x y z
N MET A 1 43.29 20.55 -36.78
CA MET A 1 44.69 20.19 -36.53
C MET A 1 44.75 19.72 -35.08
N ASP A 2 44.49 18.44 -34.82
CA ASP A 2 45.45 17.29 -34.85
C ASP A 2 46.51 17.43 -33.73
N ARG A 3 46.46 16.63 -32.66
CA ARG A 3 47.14 15.30 -32.46
C ARG A 3 48.67 15.49 -32.30
N ARG A 4 49.43 14.89 -31.36
CA ARG A 4 49.33 13.67 -30.49
C ARG A 4 50.43 13.79 -29.39
N ASP A 5 50.75 12.90 -28.43
CA ASP A 5 50.29 11.55 -28.01
C ASP A 5 50.62 11.31 -26.49
N ALA A 6 50.50 10.07 -25.99
CA ALA A 6 51.02 9.54 -24.69
C ALA A 6 51.94 8.29 -24.96
N PRO A 7 52.28 7.30 -24.06
CA PRO A 7 51.93 7.05 -22.64
C PRO A 7 53.03 6.33 -21.75
N SER A 8 52.59 5.75 -20.60
CA SER A 8 53.18 4.64 -19.76
C SER A 8 54.11 5.00 -18.57
N GLY A 9 54.09 4.29 -17.41
CA GLY A 9 53.14 3.26 -16.92
C GLY A 9 53.46 2.60 -15.53
N ARG A 10 52.43 1.91 -14.97
CA ARG A 10 52.41 0.79 -13.97
C ARG A 10 53.08 0.86 -12.56
N LEU A 11 52.21 0.93 -11.53
CA LEU A 11 51.99 -0.04 -10.43
C LEU A 11 53.14 -0.92 -9.85
N ARG A 12 53.26 -0.93 -8.50
CA ARG A 12 53.35 -2.18 -7.68
C ARG A 12 52.93 -1.98 -6.21
N ARG A 13 52.45 -3.07 -5.57
CA ARG A 13 51.95 -3.16 -4.18
C ARG A 13 53.06 -3.45 -3.18
N GLY A 14 52.83 -3.15 -1.89
CA GLY A 14 53.59 -3.70 -0.76
C GLY A 14 52.77 -3.73 0.54
N VAL A 15 52.26 -4.90 0.93
CA VAL A 15 51.64 -5.16 2.24
C VAL A 15 52.65 -5.92 3.11
N ARG A 16 52.74 -5.60 4.40
CA ARG A 16 53.33 -6.48 5.43
C ARG A 16 52.48 -6.46 6.70
N GLN A 17 52.42 -7.61 7.37
CA GLN A 17 51.77 -7.89 8.65
C GLN A 17 52.79 -8.58 9.58
N ALA A 18 52.44 -8.66 10.87
CA ALA A 18 53.09 -9.46 11.93
C ALA A 18 54.48 -8.94 12.42
N GLN A 19 54.88 -9.09 13.70
CA GLN A 19 54.24 -9.70 14.87
C GLN A 19 54.90 -9.23 16.21
N ASP A 20 54.32 -9.67 17.34
CA ASP A 20 54.89 -9.80 18.71
C ASP A 20 55.08 -8.58 19.66
N GLY A 21 54.72 -8.79 20.93
CA GLY A 21 54.97 -7.91 22.10
C GLY A 21 55.86 -8.64 23.13
N PRO A 22 55.57 -8.63 24.45
CA PRO A 22 55.10 -7.56 25.34
C PRO A 22 56.23 -7.10 26.30
N ARG A 23 56.09 -5.98 27.05
CA ARG A 23 56.98 -5.65 28.19
C ARG A 23 56.28 -4.96 29.36
N ASP A 24 56.82 -5.21 30.55
CA ASP A 24 56.30 -4.82 31.86
C ASP A 24 56.35 -3.32 32.16
N GLY A 25 55.53 -2.88 33.12
CA GLY A 25 55.62 -1.55 33.73
C GLY A 25 56.57 -1.50 34.93
N PRO A 26 56.64 -0.34 35.61
CA PRO A 26 56.62 -0.40 37.07
C PRO A 26 55.65 0.61 37.73
N ARG A 27 55.46 0.43 39.04
CA ARG A 27 54.45 1.09 39.89
C ARG A 27 54.95 2.39 40.55
N ARG A 28 53.98 3.16 41.08
CA ARG A 28 53.99 4.19 42.16
C ARG A 28 53.57 5.58 41.65
N GLY A 29 52.76 6.37 42.36
CA GLY A 29 52.14 6.18 43.67
C GLY A 29 50.86 7.01 43.84
N ALA A 30 50.12 6.78 44.92
CA ALA A 30 48.77 7.33 45.11
C ALA A 30 48.76 8.66 45.88
N ALA A 31 47.80 9.53 45.54
CA ALA A 31 47.30 10.59 46.42
C ALA A 31 45.76 10.44 46.52
N ARG A 32 45.23 10.53 47.74
CA ARG A 32 43.79 10.35 48.04
C ARG A 32 43.09 11.70 48.07
N LEU A 33 41.90 11.79 47.48
CA LEU A 33 40.85 12.71 47.93
C LEU A 33 39.54 11.93 48.06
N GLY A 34 38.89 12.04 49.22
CA GLY A 34 37.71 11.26 49.57
C GLY A 34 36.42 12.05 49.42
N GLY A 35 35.43 11.47 48.73
CA GLY A 35 34.04 11.92 48.71
C GLY A 35 33.13 10.78 49.17
N ARG A 36 32.23 11.05 50.13
CA ARG A 36 31.35 10.02 50.72
C ARG A 36 30.17 9.72 49.78
N VAL A 37 29.96 8.45 49.44
CA VAL A 37 28.70 7.97 48.83
C VAL A 37 27.80 7.40 49.94
N PRO A 38 26.59 7.93 50.18
CA PRO A 38 25.67 7.37 51.16
C PRO A 38 25.02 6.08 50.62
N ARG A 39 25.30 4.94 51.27
CA ARG A 39 24.56 3.68 51.05
C ARG A 39 23.22 3.74 51.79
N LEU A 40 22.11 3.92 51.08
CA LEU A 40 20.79 3.80 51.68
C LEU A 40 20.43 2.32 51.88
N ARG A 41 20.16 1.91 53.12
CA ARG A 41 19.62 0.58 53.45
C ARG A 41 18.12 0.56 53.15
N LEU A 42 17.66 -0.38 52.32
CA LEU A 42 16.24 -0.70 52.20
C LEU A 42 15.71 -1.24 53.54
N ARG A 43 14.72 -0.57 54.13
CA ARG A 43 13.88 -1.13 55.19
C ARG A 43 12.71 -1.86 54.56
N ALA A 44 12.57 -3.16 54.85
CA ALA A 44 11.33 -3.88 54.59
C ALA A 44 10.23 -3.37 55.53
N GLY A 45 9.03 -3.09 55.01
CA GLY A 45 7.92 -2.62 55.85
C GLY A 45 6.83 -1.84 55.14
N ALA A 46 6.12 -2.46 54.19
CA ALA A 46 4.80 -2.00 53.74
C ALA A 46 3.90 -3.22 53.53
N ARG A 47 2.68 -3.18 54.08
CA ARG A 47 1.72 -4.30 54.01
C ARG A 47 1.02 -4.31 52.64
N PRO A 48 0.63 -5.48 52.10
CA PRO A 48 -0.18 -5.54 50.89
C PRO A 48 -1.57 -4.94 51.15
N VAL A 49 -2.00 -4.04 50.26
CA VAL A 49 -3.40 -3.60 50.19
C VAL A 49 -4.21 -4.72 49.54
N ALA A 50 -5.29 -5.15 50.20
CA ALA A 50 -6.13 -6.24 49.70
C ALA A 50 -6.91 -5.78 48.46
N VAL A 51 -6.75 -6.52 47.35
CA VAL A 51 -7.64 -6.40 46.19
C VAL A 51 -8.97 -7.04 46.57
N LEU A 52 -10.02 -6.22 46.64
CA LEU A 52 -11.40 -6.70 46.78
C LEU A 52 -11.82 -7.45 45.50
N PRO A 53 -12.29 -8.71 45.59
CA PRO A 53 -12.83 -9.39 44.43
C PRO A 53 -14.17 -8.75 44.03
N ALA A 54 -14.27 -8.32 42.77
CA ALA A 54 -15.54 -7.88 42.20
C ALA A 54 -16.55 -9.04 42.26
N ARG A 55 -17.74 -8.77 42.83
CA ARG A 55 -18.79 -9.79 42.96
C ARG A 55 -19.31 -10.17 41.57
N GLY A 56 -19.23 -11.45 41.24
CA GLY A 56 -19.87 -11.98 40.04
C GLY A 56 -21.39 -11.90 40.15
N ALA A 57 -22.01 -11.06 39.33
CA ALA A 57 -23.44 -11.14 39.03
C ALA A 57 -23.60 -12.03 37.79
N VAL A 58 -24.18 -13.22 37.97
CA VAL A 58 -24.61 -14.06 36.85
C VAL A 58 -25.86 -13.43 36.25
N LEU A 59 -25.72 -12.82 35.08
CA LEU A 59 -26.85 -12.40 34.25
C LEU A 59 -27.22 -13.54 33.31
N GLU A 60 -28.45 -14.05 33.42
CA GLU A 60 -28.98 -15.01 32.46
C GLU A 60 -29.16 -14.37 31.08
N PRO A 61 -29.01 -15.14 29.98
CA PRO A 61 -29.23 -14.62 28.63
C PRO A 61 -30.73 -14.37 28.38
N PRO A 62 -31.10 -13.33 27.62
CA PRO A 62 -32.49 -13.03 27.31
C PRO A 62 -33.14 -14.13 26.43
N PRO A 63 -34.47 -14.31 26.51
CA PRO A 63 -35.17 -15.36 25.77
C PRO A 63 -35.12 -15.12 24.26
N ARG A 64 -34.92 -16.21 23.50
CA ARG A 64 -34.95 -16.17 22.03
C ARG A 64 -36.39 -15.97 21.53
N PRO A 65 -36.62 -15.15 20.48
CA PRO A 65 -37.92 -15.08 19.83
C PRO A 65 -38.27 -16.42 19.16
N ALA A 66 -39.54 -16.82 19.26
CA ALA A 66 -40.03 -18.08 18.70
C ALA A 66 -40.17 -17.98 17.17
N GLY A 67 -39.71 -19.01 16.44
CA GLY A 67 -39.90 -19.09 14.98
C GLY A 67 -38.72 -19.68 14.21
N ALA A 68 -38.35 -20.94 14.47
CA ALA A 68 -37.46 -21.70 13.59
C ALA A 68 -37.88 -23.18 13.56
N ALA A 69 -38.11 -23.72 12.35
CA ALA A 69 -38.41 -25.14 12.15
C ALA A 69 -37.14 -26.00 12.30
N GLU A 70 -37.29 -27.23 12.79
CA GLU A 70 -36.17 -28.16 12.97
C GLU A 70 -35.64 -28.74 11.64
N PRO A 71 -34.32 -28.93 11.49
CA PRO A 71 -33.75 -29.86 10.53
C PRO A 71 -33.55 -31.26 11.13
N VAL A 72 -33.89 -32.28 10.34
CA VAL A 72 -33.93 -33.71 10.69
C VAL A 72 -32.56 -34.29 11.03
N ARG A 73 -32.53 -35.21 12.00
CA ARG A 73 -31.36 -36.05 12.34
C ARG A 73 -31.27 -37.29 11.45
N HIS A 74 -30.13 -37.49 10.83
CA HIS A 74 -29.53 -38.80 10.56
C HIS A 74 -28.01 -38.65 10.73
N ALA A 75 -27.19 -39.63 11.11
CA ALA A 75 -27.29 -40.94 11.73
C ALA A 75 -25.85 -41.50 11.54
N ARG A 76 -25.20 -41.99 12.60
CA ARG A 76 -23.83 -42.51 12.46
C ARG A 76 -23.85 -43.93 11.87
N SER A 77 -22.87 -44.27 11.06
CA SER A 77 -22.48 -45.65 10.78
C SER A 77 -20.96 -45.79 10.91
N ASP A 78 -20.51 -47.01 11.22
CA ASP A 78 -19.26 -47.27 11.94
C ASP A 78 -18.33 -48.23 11.18
N HIS A 79 -17.01 -48.17 11.44
CA HIS A 79 -15.94 -49.10 11.00
C HIS A 79 -15.69 -49.14 9.46
N GLY A 80 -14.49 -49.26 8.87
CA GLY A 80 -13.14 -49.73 9.23
C GLY A 80 -12.55 -50.48 8.00
N PRO A 81 -11.25 -50.83 7.86
CA PRO A 81 -10.11 -50.67 8.76
C PRO A 81 -8.88 -49.96 8.12
N ARG A 82 -7.72 -50.07 8.77
CA ARG A 82 -6.42 -49.43 8.45
C ARG A 82 -5.61 -50.15 7.35
N ALA A 83 -4.72 -49.42 6.69
CA ALA A 83 -3.52 -49.95 6.03
C ALA A 83 -2.30 -49.07 6.36
N GLU A 84 -1.13 -49.69 6.58
CA GLU A 84 0.12 -49.00 6.92
C GLU A 84 0.85 -48.44 5.67
N PRO A 85 1.66 -47.36 5.79
CA PRO A 85 2.46 -46.86 4.69
C PRO A 85 3.81 -47.59 4.57
N ALA A 86 4.07 -48.17 3.39
CA ALA A 86 5.36 -48.79 3.07
C ALA A 86 6.48 -47.73 2.95
N ARG A 87 7.70 -48.12 3.37
CA ARG A 87 8.93 -47.33 3.20
C ARG A 87 9.50 -47.50 1.78
N GLY A 88 9.96 -46.42 1.16
CA GLY A 88 10.92 -46.49 0.04
C GLY A 88 10.81 -45.33 -0.95
N GLY A 89 11.93 -44.68 -1.27
CA GLY A 89 11.97 -43.63 -2.31
C GLY A 89 12.89 -42.44 -2.00
N ARG A 90 14.22 -42.65 -1.94
CA ARG A 90 15.17 -41.53 -1.97
C ARG A 90 15.27 -41.00 -3.40
N GLY A 91 14.72 -39.80 -3.65
CA GLY A 91 14.90 -39.06 -4.90
C GLY A 91 15.43 -37.65 -4.61
N GLY A 92 16.73 -37.43 -4.78
CA GLY A 92 17.35 -36.12 -4.52
C GLY A 92 17.18 -35.17 -5.71
N VAL A 93 16.43 -34.07 -5.52
CA VAL A 93 16.33 -33.00 -6.51
C VAL A 93 17.48 -32.00 -6.29
N ARG A 94 18.44 -31.95 -7.21
CA ARG A 94 19.44 -30.88 -7.28
C ARG A 94 18.75 -29.59 -7.72
N ALA A 95 18.93 -28.51 -6.95
CA ALA A 95 18.57 -27.17 -7.41
C ALA A 95 19.46 -26.77 -8.60
N VAL A 96 18.87 -26.53 -9.77
CA VAL A 96 19.56 -26.00 -10.95
C VAL A 96 19.45 -24.48 -10.91
N VAL A 97 20.58 -23.81 -10.73
CA VAL A 97 20.68 -22.33 -10.80
C VAL A 97 20.82 -21.93 -12.29
N PRO A 98 19.91 -21.11 -12.85
CA PRO A 98 20.09 -20.58 -14.20
C PRO A 98 21.22 -19.54 -14.20
N ARG A 99 22.26 -19.76 -15.02
CA ARG A 99 23.29 -18.73 -15.28
C ARG A 99 22.72 -17.68 -16.24
N LEU A 100 22.88 -16.41 -15.88
CA LEU A 100 22.62 -15.28 -16.79
C LEU A 100 23.67 -15.27 -17.92
N PRO A 101 23.28 -15.05 -19.19
CA PRO A 101 24.23 -14.80 -20.27
C PRO A 101 24.78 -13.37 -20.18
N GLY A 102 26.06 -13.20 -20.56
CA GLY A 102 26.83 -11.99 -20.29
C GLY A 102 26.57 -10.80 -21.22
N HIS A 103 27.07 -9.64 -20.79
CA HIS A 103 27.07 -8.40 -21.54
C HIS A 103 27.95 -8.49 -22.80
N HIS A 104 27.43 -8.00 -23.93
CA HIS A 104 28.23 -7.59 -25.08
C HIS A 104 28.00 -6.11 -25.36
N GLU A 105 29.10 -5.35 -25.39
CA GLU A 105 29.13 -3.97 -25.90
C GLU A 105 29.05 -3.96 -27.44
N PRO A 106 28.58 -2.85 -28.04
CA PRO A 106 28.92 -2.49 -29.41
C PRO A 106 29.72 -1.18 -29.49
N GLY A 107 30.90 -1.26 -30.10
CA GLY A 107 31.67 -0.11 -30.60
C GLY A 107 31.14 0.44 -31.95
N PRO A 108 31.81 1.46 -32.53
CA PRO A 108 31.14 2.46 -33.39
C PRO A 108 31.11 2.16 -34.90
N ALA A 109 30.30 2.96 -35.60
CA ALA A 109 30.02 2.94 -37.05
C ALA A 109 31.14 3.47 -37.96
N PRO A 110 30.99 3.30 -39.29
CA PRO A 110 31.31 4.38 -40.25
C PRO A 110 30.23 4.66 -41.33
N HIS A 111 30.45 5.76 -42.06
CA HIS A 111 29.56 6.45 -43.03
C HIS A 111 29.68 6.01 -44.51
N ARG A 112 28.77 6.57 -45.35
CA ARG A 112 28.79 6.83 -46.84
C ARG A 112 27.85 5.93 -47.67
N ASP A 113 27.15 6.38 -48.73
CA ASP A 113 27.10 7.69 -49.46
C ASP A 113 25.69 8.02 -50.05
N ARG A 114 25.51 9.24 -50.61
CA ARG A 114 24.34 9.80 -51.36
C ARG A 114 24.43 9.43 -52.90
N PRO A 115 23.62 9.90 -53.91
CA PRO A 115 22.69 11.06 -54.01
C PRO A 115 21.39 10.82 -54.89
N PRO A 116 20.77 11.78 -55.64
CA PRO A 116 19.71 12.69 -55.15
C PRO A 116 18.49 12.93 -56.12
N HIS A 117 17.74 14.03 -55.87
CA HIS A 117 16.75 14.77 -56.71
C HIS A 117 15.27 14.66 -56.25
N ARG A 118 14.42 15.70 -56.31
CA ARG A 118 14.58 17.15 -56.60
C ARG A 118 13.44 17.93 -55.91
N HIS A 119 13.65 19.22 -55.62
CA HIS A 119 12.56 20.13 -55.21
C HIS A 119 11.67 20.50 -56.41
N ASP A 120 10.39 20.80 -56.17
CA ASP A 120 9.91 22.18 -56.40
C ASP A 120 8.75 22.58 -55.45
N ARG A 121 8.58 23.89 -55.26
CA ARG A 121 7.46 24.55 -54.57
C ARG A 121 6.73 25.43 -55.59
N ARG A 122 5.39 25.47 -55.58
CA ARG A 122 4.63 26.75 -55.50
C ARG A 122 3.12 26.56 -55.37
N SER A 123 2.51 27.57 -54.76
CA SER A 123 1.09 27.75 -54.52
C SER A 123 0.36 28.40 -55.70
N ARG A 124 -0.97 28.24 -55.79
CA ARG A 124 -1.94 29.36 -55.74
C ARG A 124 -3.42 28.93 -55.70
N ARG A 125 -4.23 29.89 -55.28
CA ARG A 125 -5.64 29.86 -54.83
C ARG A 125 -6.71 29.44 -55.86
N ARG A 126 -7.82 28.90 -55.31
CA ARG A 126 -9.26 29.10 -55.66
C ARG A 126 -9.68 29.17 -57.14
N ASP A 127 -10.67 28.35 -57.51
CA ASP A 127 -12.02 28.90 -57.75
C ASP A 127 -13.18 27.90 -57.51
N ARG A 128 -14.41 28.40 -57.47
CA ARG A 128 -15.67 27.66 -57.26
C ARG A 128 -16.24 27.10 -58.57
N ARG A 129 -16.86 25.89 -58.51
CA ARG A 129 -18.17 25.53 -59.11
C ARG A 129 -18.52 24.09 -58.70
N GLY A 130 -19.75 23.84 -58.28
CA GLY A 130 -20.21 22.51 -57.84
C GLY A 130 -20.90 21.70 -58.94
N ARG A 131 -21.12 20.40 -58.67
CA ARG A 131 -22.11 19.51 -59.32
C ARG A 131 -22.16 18.16 -58.59
N GLY A 132 -23.35 17.56 -58.49
CA GLY A 132 -23.55 16.12 -58.32
C GLY A 132 -23.44 15.55 -56.90
N VAL A 133 -24.57 15.48 -56.18
CA VAL A 133 -24.76 14.44 -55.16
C VAL A 133 -24.99 13.11 -55.89
N SER A 134 -24.17 12.10 -55.58
CA SER A 134 -24.45 10.70 -55.92
C SER A 134 -24.90 9.96 -54.66
N PRO A 135 -25.86 9.03 -54.73
CA PRO A 135 -26.37 8.35 -53.55
C PRO A 135 -25.30 7.42 -52.95
N VAL A 136 -25.17 7.48 -51.62
CA VAL A 136 -24.43 6.49 -50.84
C VAL A 136 -25.22 5.18 -50.88
N PRO A 137 -24.61 4.02 -51.19
CA PRO A 137 -25.32 2.74 -51.15
C PRO A 137 -25.67 2.35 -49.71
N ASP A 138 -26.91 1.95 -49.48
CA ASP A 138 -27.39 1.44 -48.19
C ASP A 138 -26.63 0.16 -47.79
N THR A 139 -25.60 0.32 -46.96
CA THR A 139 -25.01 -0.79 -46.21
C THR A 139 -25.94 -1.15 -45.06
N LYS A 140 -26.83 -2.13 -45.30
CA LYS A 140 -27.55 -2.82 -44.22
C LYS A 140 -26.57 -3.18 -43.09
N PRO A 141 -26.87 -2.87 -41.82
CA PRO A 141 -26.05 -3.35 -40.72
C PRO A 141 -26.06 -4.88 -40.76
N ALA A 142 -24.86 -5.49 -40.70
CA ALA A 142 -24.73 -6.93 -40.58
C ALA A 142 -25.51 -7.40 -39.34
N GLY A 143 -26.38 -8.40 -39.51
CA GLY A 143 -27.33 -8.81 -38.49
C GLY A 143 -26.64 -9.08 -37.15
N THR A 144 -27.02 -8.32 -36.13
CA THR A 144 -26.60 -8.55 -34.74
C THR A 144 -27.03 -9.96 -34.34
N LYS A 145 -26.06 -10.85 -34.13
CA LYS A 145 -26.30 -12.17 -33.52
C LYS A 145 -27.07 -11.96 -32.21
N PRO A 146 -28.04 -12.84 -31.88
CA PRO A 146 -28.80 -12.70 -30.64
C PRO A 146 -27.84 -12.70 -29.45
N ALA A 147 -27.97 -11.69 -28.59
CA ALA A 147 -27.24 -11.62 -27.34
C ALA A 147 -27.64 -12.80 -26.45
N GLY A 148 -26.65 -13.50 -25.92
CA GLY A 148 -26.83 -14.65 -25.04
C GLY A 148 -26.28 -14.35 -23.65
N PRO A 149 -26.73 -15.05 -22.59
CA PRO A 149 -26.14 -14.91 -21.27
C PRO A 149 -24.62 -15.08 -21.28
N PHE A 150 -23.92 -14.43 -20.35
CA PHE A 150 -22.46 -14.56 -20.19
C PHE A 150 -22.04 -16.04 -20.06
N LEU A 151 -21.02 -16.44 -20.84
CA LEU A 151 -20.55 -17.83 -21.06
C LEU A 151 -21.50 -18.79 -21.80
N SER A 152 -22.63 -18.33 -22.32
CA SER A 152 -23.45 -19.15 -23.24
C SER A 152 -22.70 -19.48 -24.54
N ALA A 153 -23.14 -20.53 -25.24
CA ALA A 153 -22.56 -20.92 -26.53
C ALA A 153 -22.57 -19.77 -27.57
N ALA A 154 -23.60 -18.92 -27.57
CA ALA A 154 -23.70 -17.73 -28.41
C ALA A 154 -22.66 -16.66 -28.02
N TRP A 155 -22.48 -16.41 -26.72
CA TRP A 155 -21.47 -15.47 -26.21
C TRP A 155 -20.04 -15.95 -26.51
N LEU A 156 -19.75 -17.23 -26.29
CA LEU A 156 -18.45 -17.83 -26.64
C LEU A 156 -18.20 -17.82 -28.16
N ALA A 157 -19.25 -17.98 -28.98
CA ALA A 157 -19.13 -17.84 -30.44
C ALA A 157 -18.88 -16.39 -30.87
N ALA A 158 -19.32 -15.38 -30.11
CA ALA A 158 -18.94 -13.99 -30.31
C ALA A 158 -17.47 -13.75 -29.94
N GLY A 159 -17.03 -14.25 -28.78
CA GLY A 159 -15.63 -14.17 -28.34
C GLY A 159 -14.63 -14.85 -29.27
N ARG A 160 -15.00 -15.97 -29.90
CA ARG A 160 -14.21 -16.62 -30.96
C ARG A 160 -14.22 -15.89 -32.32
N SER A 161 -15.16 -14.96 -32.55
CA SER A 161 -15.21 -14.16 -33.79
C SER A 161 -14.45 -12.84 -33.71
N LEU A 162 -13.89 -12.52 -32.53
CA LEU A 162 -12.95 -11.41 -32.36
C LEU A 162 -11.57 -11.81 -32.92
N GLU A 163 -10.80 -10.81 -33.38
CA GLU A 163 -9.41 -11.03 -33.81
C GLU A 163 -8.56 -11.47 -32.62
N ARG A 164 -8.30 -12.78 -32.54
CA ARG A 164 -7.55 -13.39 -31.43
C ARG A 164 -6.07 -12.95 -31.50
N PRO A 165 -5.43 -12.61 -30.36
CA PRO A 165 -4.00 -12.30 -30.34
C PRO A 165 -3.17 -13.43 -30.99
N PRO A 166 -2.11 -13.13 -31.77
CA PRO A 166 -1.31 -14.19 -32.39
C PRO A 166 -0.59 -15.01 -31.33
N ALA A 167 -0.73 -16.34 -31.41
CA ALA A 167 -0.12 -17.25 -30.44
C ALA A 167 1.41 -17.11 -30.42
N GLY A 168 2.00 -17.16 -29.21
CA GLY A 168 3.45 -17.07 -29.02
C GLY A 168 4.05 -15.65 -29.11
N VAL A 169 3.23 -14.61 -29.28
CA VAL A 169 3.70 -13.21 -29.16
C VAL A 169 4.01 -12.89 -27.70
N ARG A 170 5.18 -12.29 -27.46
CA ARG A 170 5.74 -11.96 -26.13
C ARG A 170 4.79 -11.19 -25.21
N ASP A 171 3.91 -10.37 -25.79
CA ASP A 171 3.02 -9.44 -25.09
C ASP A 171 1.57 -9.95 -24.98
N THR A 172 1.32 -11.23 -25.30
CA THR A 172 0.02 -11.91 -25.05
C THR A 172 0.04 -12.65 -23.73
N VAL A 173 -0.98 -12.46 -22.91
CA VAL A 173 -1.20 -13.15 -21.63
C VAL A 173 -2.47 -14.00 -21.73
N THR A 174 -2.35 -15.31 -21.48
CA THR A 174 -3.50 -16.20 -21.30
C THR A 174 -3.83 -16.35 -19.82
N LEU A 175 -5.11 -16.20 -19.47
CA LEU A 175 -5.67 -16.41 -18.13
C LEU A 175 -6.65 -17.57 -18.18
N ARG A 176 -6.56 -18.52 -17.25
CA ARG A 176 -7.60 -19.55 -17.11
C ARG A 176 -8.58 -19.18 -16.01
N LEU A 177 -9.85 -19.03 -16.38
CA LEU A 177 -10.95 -18.80 -15.44
C LEU A 177 -11.69 -20.12 -15.20
N GLU A 178 -11.66 -20.61 -13.97
CA GLU A 178 -12.34 -21.82 -13.51
C GLU A 178 -13.61 -21.43 -12.77
N ILE A 179 -14.76 -21.72 -13.37
CA ILE A 179 -16.06 -21.27 -12.90
C ILE A 179 -16.57 -22.26 -11.85
N ILE A 180 -16.78 -21.77 -10.62
CA ILE A 180 -17.19 -22.62 -9.48
C ILE A 180 -18.64 -23.09 -9.63
N ASP A 181 -19.52 -22.23 -10.14
CA ASP A 181 -20.95 -22.42 -10.35
C ASP A 181 -21.33 -22.12 -11.82
N PRO A 182 -20.86 -22.91 -12.80
CA PRO A 182 -21.13 -22.66 -14.20
C PRO A 182 -22.62 -22.81 -14.50
N PRO A 183 -23.26 -21.85 -15.23
CA PRO A 183 -24.66 -21.99 -15.60
C PRO A 183 -24.86 -23.17 -16.56
N PRO A 184 -26.07 -23.75 -16.65
CA PRO A 184 -26.33 -24.92 -17.46
C PRO A 184 -25.86 -24.78 -18.92
N GLY A 185 -24.98 -25.67 -19.35
CA GLY A 185 -24.40 -25.69 -20.71
C GLY A 185 -23.23 -24.74 -20.95
N ALA A 186 -22.78 -23.95 -19.96
CA ALA A 186 -21.49 -23.25 -20.03
C ALA A 186 -20.32 -24.19 -19.69
N PRO A 187 -19.13 -23.97 -20.25
CA PRO A 187 -17.94 -24.73 -19.88
C PRO A 187 -17.51 -24.42 -18.44
N PRO A 188 -16.95 -25.40 -17.70
CA PRO A 188 -16.44 -25.19 -16.34
C PRO A 188 -15.16 -24.35 -16.30
N ALA A 189 -14.47 -24.18 -17.44
CA ALA A 189 -13.33 -23.28 -17.55
C ALA A 189 -13.24 -22.63 -18.94
N VAL A 190 -12.75 -21.39 -18.97
CA VAL A 190 -12.45 -20.63 -20.19
C VAL A 190 -11.04 -20.05 -20.13
N ASP A 191 -10.36 -20.04 -21.28
CA ASP A 191 -9.09 -19.35 -21.45
C ASP A 191 -9.34 -17.99 -22.12
N VAL A 192 -8.72 -16.95 -21.55
CA VAL A 192 -8.84 -15.56 -21.98
C VAL A 192 -7.46 -15.06 -22.39
N ASP A 193 -7.29 -14.80 -23.68
CA ASP A 193 -6.05 -14.24 -24.23
C ASP A 193 -6.16 -12.71 -24.29
N VAL A 194 -5.15 -12.03 -23.74
CA VAL A 194 -5.08 -10.57 -23.64
C VAL A 194 -3.80 -10.08 -24.29
N ASP A 195 -3.92 -9.35 -25.40
CA ASP A 195 -2.83 -8.59 -26.00
C ASP A 195 -2.61 -7.31 -25.17
N LEU A 196 -1.50 -7.25 -24.42
CA LEU A 196 -1.21 -6.14 -23.51
C LEU A 196 -0.91 -4.82 -24.22
N ALA A 197 -0.54 -4.86 -25.52
CA ALA A 197 -0.18 -3.70 -26.30
C ALA A 197 -1.40 -3.10 -27.03
N ALA A 198 -2.14 -3.93 -27.78
CA ALA A 198 -3.31 -3.49 -28.55
C ALA A 198 -4.62 -3.52 -27.76
N GLY A 199 -4.67 -4.22 -26.62
CA GLY A 199 -5.92 -4.44 -25.88
C GLY A 199 -6.89 -5.39 -26.59
N ARG A 200 -6.41 -6.21 -27.54
CA ARG A 200 -7.20 -7.27 -28.17
C ARG A 200 -7.45 -8.40 -27.19
N LEU A 201 -8.65 -8.96 -27.27
CA LEU A 201 -9.12 -10.07 -26.43
C LEU A 201 -9.62 -11.22 -27.27
N GLY A 202 -9.24 -12.44 -26.89
CA GLY A 202 -9.88 -13.68 -27.32
C GLY A 202 -10.43 -14.43 -26.11
N VAL A 203 -11.59 -15.07 -26.26
CA VAL A 203 -12.14 -15.96 -25.22
C VAL A 203 -12.55 -17.29 -25.87
N ALA A 204 -12.03 -18.38 -25.30
CA ALA A 204 -12.30 -19.74 -25.75
C ALA A 204 -12.62 -20.67 -24.57
N THR A 205 -13.22 -21.82 -24.85
CA THR A 205 -13.24 -22.93 -23.88
C THR A 205 -11.80 -23.30 -23.55
N ALA A 206 -11.52 -23.61 -22.28
CA ALA A 206 -10.16 -23.99 -21.88
C ALA A 206 -9.77 -25.35 -22.49
N GLU A 207 -8.62 -25.39 -23.15
CA GLU A 207 -8.07 -26.59 -23.81
C GLU A 207 -6.58 -26.75 -23.42
N GLY A 208 -6.13 -27.98 -23.20
CA GLY A 208 -4.72 -28.27 -22.88
C GLY A 208 -4.24 -27.83 -21.49
N GLU A 209 -2.91 -27.79 -21.33
CA GLU A 209 -2.24 -27.46 -20.06
C GLU A 209 -2.57 -26.04 -19.58
N ALA A 210 -2.57 -25.82 -18.27
CA ALA A 210 -3.00 -24.55 -17.71
C ALA A 210 -1.94 -23.45 -17.88
N PRO A 211 -2.35 -22.21 -18.23
CA PRO A 211 -1.43 -21.08 -18.35
C PRO A 211 -0.86 -20.69 -16.98
N GLY A 212 0.20 -19.87 -17.00
CA GLY A 212 0.91 -19.41 -15.80
C GLY A 212 0.11 -18.52 -14.83
N LEU A 213 -1.20 -18.33 -15.04
CA LEU A 213 -2.13 -17.72 -14.10
C LEU A 213 -3.53 -18.34 -14.25
N ARG A 214 -4.01 -18.97 -13.17
CA ARG A 214 -5.34 -19.57 -13.03
C ARG A 214 -6.14 -18.82 -11.97
N ILE A 215 -7.45 -18.71 -12.16
CA ILE A 215 -8.36 -18.05 -11.22
C ILE A 215 -9.62 -18.91 -11.10
N ALA A 216 -9.86 -19.50 -9.93
CA ALA A 216 -11.13 -20.13 -9.60
C ALA A 216 -12.05 -19.10 -8.94
N LEU A 217 -13.25 -18.90 -9.51
CA LEU A 217 -14.18 -17.86 -9.09
C LEU A 217 -15.64 -18.17 -9.48
N PRO A 218 -16.65 -17.60 -8.79
CA PRO A 218 -18.04 -17.73 -9.21
C PRO A 218 -18.34 -17.11 -10.58
N HIS A 219 -19.40 -17.56 -11.25
CA HIS A 219 -19.85 -17.06 -12.56
C HIS A 219 -20.06 -15.55 -12.57
N ALA A 220 -20.72 -15.01 -11.53
CA ALA A 220 -20.90 -13.58 -11.36
C ALA A 220 -19.56 -12.82 -11.20
N ALA A 221 -18.58 -13.43 -10.53
CA ALA A 221 -17.24 -12.86 -10.35
C ALA A 221 -16.43 -12.92 -11.66
N ALA A 222 -16.54 -13.99 -12.45
CA ALA A 222 -15.96 -14.07 -13.79
C ALA A 222 -16.56 -13.03 -14.74
N ARG A 223 -17.88 -12.77 -14.63
CA ARG A 223 -18.53 -11.69 -15.38
C ARG A 223 -18.01 -10.32 -14.96
N ALA A 224 -17.86 -10.09 -13.65
CA ALA A 224 -17.29 -8.85 -13.13
C ALA A 224 -15.83 -8.66 -13.60
N LEU A 225 -14.99 -9.69 -13.52
CA LEU A 225 -13.57 -9.67 -13.90
C LEU A 225 -13.34 -9.35 -15.38
N LEU A 226 -14.19 -9.84 -16.29
CA LEU A 226 -14.04 -9.58 -17.73
C LEU A 226 -14.81 -8.35 -18.21
N LEU A 227 -16.05 -8.16 -17.73
CA LEU A 227 -17.00 -7.22 -18.30
C LEU A 227 -17.40 -6.07 -17.35
N GLY A 228 -16.99 -6.12 -16.07
CA GLY A 228 -17.23 -5.06 -15.10
C GLY A 228 -16.45 -3.77 -15.39
N SER A 229 -16.77 -2.73 -14.63
CA SER A 229 -15.94 -1.53 -14.45
C SER A 229 -14.60 -1.85 -13.76
N PRO A 230 -13.61 -0.94 -13.78
CA PRO A 230 -12.33 -1.17 -13.09
C PRO A 230 -12.48 -1.50 -11.60
N GLN A 231 -13.40 -0.83 -10.89
CA GLN A 231 -13.73 -1.14 -9.49
C GLN A 231 -14.32 -2.54 -9.33
N GLU A 232 -15.32 -2.92 -10.16
CA GLU A 232 -15.93 -4.26 -10.12
C GLU A 232 -14.91 -5.37 -10.42
N ARG A 233 -14.00 -5.16 -11.39
CA ARG A 233 -12.95 -6.13 -11.74
C ARG A 233 -11.98 -6.38 -10.60
N VAL A 234 -11.56 -5.31 -9.94
CA VAL A 234 -10.60 -5.39 -8.83
C VAL A 234 -11.26 -5.97 -7.57
N GLY A 235 -12.52 -5.60 -7.30
CA GLY A 235 -13.29 -6.11 -6.16
C GLY A 235 -13.56 -7.62 -6.18
N VAL A 236 -13.38 -8.29 -7.33
CA VAL A 236 -13.42 -9.76 -7.43
C VAL A 236 -12.48 -10.43 -6.44
N PHE A 237 -11.28 -9.90 -6.25
CA PHE A 237 -10.25 -10.52 -5.40
C PHE A 237 -10.44 -10.24 -3.89
N GLU A 238 -11.43 -9.41 -3.53
CA GLU A 238 -11.78 -9.04 -2.15
C GLU A 238 -12.85 -9.98 -1.55
N ARG A 239 -13.18 -11.06 -2.28
CA ARG A 239 -14.16 -12.09 -1.94
C ARG A 239 -13.45 -13.35 -1.45
N GLY A 240 -13.98 -13.97 -0.39
CA GLY A 240 -13.43 -15.22 0.16
C GLY A 240 -13.65 -16.47 -0.71
N ASP A 241 -14.47 -16.36 -1.76
CA ASP A 241 -14.78 -17.45 -2.70
C ASP A 241 -13.88 -17.47 -3.96
N VAL A 242 -12.95 -16.51 -4.09
CA VAL A 242 -12.01 -16.43 -5.21
C VAL A 242 -10.62 -16.96 -4.82
N ARG A 243 -10.02 -17.76 -5.70
CA ARG A 243 -8.64 -18.25 -5.56
C ARG A 243 -7.89 -17.97 -6.86
N ALA A 244 -6.70 -17.40 -6.76
CA ALA A 244 -5.81 -17.21 -7.89
C ALA A 244 -4.46 -17.89 -7.63
N GLU A 245 -3.89 -18.51 -8.65
CA GLU A 245 -2.65 -19.29 -8.59
C GLU A 245 -1.77 -18.95 -9.81
N GLY A 246 -0.48 -18.66 -9.57
CA GLY A 246 0.50 -18.37 -10.62
C GLY A 246 1.05 -16.94 -10.55
N ASN A 247 1.34 -16.32 -11.69
CA ASN A 247 1.98 -15.02 -11.77
C ASN A 247 0.98 -13.86 -11.63
N PHE A 248 0.69 -13.48 -10.39
CA PHE A 248 -0.22 -12.38 -10.04
C PHE A 248 0.13 -11.03 -10.67
N SER A 249 1.40 -10.76 -11.01
CA SER A 249 1.79 -9.49 -11.63
C SER A 249 1.08 -9.21 -12.96
N LEU A 250 0.67 -10.28 -13.66
CA LEU A 250 -0.09 -10.22 -14.91
C LEU A 250 -1.45 -9.53 -14.75
N LEU A 251 -2.10 -9.60 -13.59
CA LEU A 251 -3.42 -9.00 -13.34
C LEU A 251 -3.41 -7.47 -13.46
N PHE A 252 -2.31 -6.81 -13.08
CA PHE A 252 -2.16 -5.36 -13.24
C PHE A 252 -2.11 -4.94 -14.72
N PHE A 253 -1.43 -5.73 -15.55
CA PHE A 253 -1.35 -5.48 -16.99
C PHE A 253 -2.66 -5.82 -17.71
N VAL A 254 -3.32 -6.91 -17.30
CA VAL A 254 -4.63 -7.31 -17.78
C VAL A 254 -5.69 -6.26 -17.47
N ASP A 255 -5.82 -5.79 -16.22
CA ASP A 255 -6.80 -4.73 -15.90
C ASP A 255 -6.51 -3.45 -16.68
N ALA A 256 -5.23 -3.07 -16.83
CA ALA A 256 -4.86 -1.92 -17.64
C ALA A 256 -5.26 -2.08 -19.12
N ALA A 257 -5.11 -3.27 -19.71
CA ALA A 257 -5.56 -3.57 -21.07
C ALA A 257 -7.10 -3.56 -21.17
N LEU A 258 -7.80 -4.24 -20.25
CA LEU A 258 -9.28 -4.27 -20.15
C LEU A 258 -9.91 -2.91 -19.82
N ARG A 259 -9.15 -1.97 -19.25
CA ARG A 259 -9.56 -0.58 -19.01
C ARG A 259 -9.37 0.30 -20.25
N ARG A 260 -8.32 0.05 -21.03
CA ARG A 260 -8.07 0.78 -22.29
C ARG A 260 -9.03 0.35 -23.39
N ASP A 261 -9.37 -0.93 -23.46
CA ASP A 261 -10.22 -1.55 -24.50
C ASP A 261 -9.91 -1.04 -25.91
N GLY A 262 -8.61 -0.99 -26.26
CA GLY A 262 -8.12 -0.30 -27.47
C GLY A 262 -8.68 -0.85 -28.79
N ALA A 263 -9.13 -2.11 -28.79
CA ALA A 263 -9.80 -2.76 -29.91
C ALA A 263 -11.34 -2.77 -29.80
N GLY A 264 -11.93 -2.26 -28.72
CA GLY A 264 -13.37 -2.30 -28.44
C GLY A 264 -13.93 -3.71 -28.15
N HIS A 265 -13.06 -4.67 -27.86
CA HIS A 265 -13.44 -6.08 -27.64
C HIS A 265 -14.23 -6.25 -26.33
N VAL A 266 -13.93 -5.51 -25.25
CA VAL A 266 -14.73 -5.57 -24.01
C VAL A 266 -16.13 -5.00 -24.27
N ALA A 267 -16.24 -3.88 -25.00
CA ALA A 267 -17.52 -3.32 -25.43
C ALA A 267 -18.34 -4.31 -26.28
N ALA A 268 -17.71 -4.98 -27.25
CA ALA A 268 -18.37 -6.01 -28.06
C ALA A 268 -18.84 -7.22 -27.23
N LEU A 269 -18.00 -7.71 -26.31
CA LEU A 269 -18.36 -8.82 -25.41
C LEU A 269 -19.46 -8.45 -24.41
N ARG A 270 -19.53 -7.18 -23.97
CA ARG A 270 -20.65 -6.66 -23.17
C ARG A 270 -21.95 -6.66 -23.98
N ALA A 271 -21.93 -6.15 -25.21
CA ALA A 271 -23.12 -6.14 -26.09
C ALA A 271 -23.63 -7.56 -26.38
N ALA A 272 -22.72 -8.53 -26.55
CA ALA A 272 -23.07 -9.93 -26.74
C ALA A 272 -23.64 -10.64 -25.48
N ALA A 273 -23.39 -10.11 -24.27
CA ALA A 273 -23.75 -10.74 -22.99
C ALA A 273 -25.20 -10.46 -22.51
N GLY A 274 -25.96 -9.69 -23.27
CA GLY A 274 -27.26 -9.15 -22.85
C GLY A 274 -27.12 -7.98 -21.86
N PRO A 275 -28.21 -7.24 -21.58
CA PRO A 275 -28.18 -6.15 -20.62
C PRO A 275 -27.76 -6.65 -19.24
N ALA A 276 -26.86 -5.92 -18.58
CA ALA A 276 -26.72 -6.04 -17.14
C ALA A 276 -28.02 -5.56 -16.46
N GLY A 277 -28.24 -5.94 -15.20
CA GLY A 277 -29.27 -5.32 -14.37
C GLY A 277 -29.09 -3.79 -14.31
N PRO A 278 -30.15 -3.05 -13.94
CA PRO A 278 -30.14 -1.59 -13.99
C PRO A 278 -28.95 -1.02 -13.22
N ARG A 279 -28.19 -0.15 -13.90
CA ARG A 279 -27.05 0.55 -13.35
C ARG A 279 -27.52 1.92 -12.91
N GLU A 280 -27.53 2.16 -11.60
CA GLU A 280 -27.73 3.53 -11.09
C GLU A 280 -26.56 4.40 -11.55
N ALA A 281 -26.90 5.55 -12.15
CA ALA A 281 -25.94 6.60 -12.42
C ALA A 281 -25.85 7.47 -11.17
N SER A 282 -24.70 7.48 -10.51
CA SER A 282 -24.45 8.39 -9.40
C SER A 282 -24.63 9.85 -9.86
N PRO A 283 -25.29 10.72 -9.08
CA PRO A 283 -25.40 12.13 -9.42
C PRO A 283 -24.02 12.79 -9.47
N THR A 284 -23.71 13.45 -10.58
CA THR A 284 -22.61 14.42 -10.61
C THR A 284 -23.13 15.73 -10.01
N ASP A 285 -22.91 15.95 -8.71
CA ASP A 285 -23.26 17.20 -8.04
C ASP A 285 -22.36 18.35 -8.50
N GLY A 286 -22.74 18.95 -9.63
CA GLY A 286 -22.19 20.20 -10.14
C GLY A 286 -22.87 21.41 -9.48
N ALA A 287 -22.53 21.71 -8.23
CA ALA A 287 -23.01 22.93 -7.55
C ALA A 287 -21.99 23.61 -6.62
N THR A 288 -21.10 22.87 -5.94
CA THR A 288 -20.12 23.44 -4.98
C THR A 288 -18.74 23.75 -5.58
N GLY A 289 -18.50 23.36 -6.84
CA GLY A 289 -17.14 23.30 -7.40
C GLY A 289 -16.44 24.64 -7.61
N ALA A 290 -17.15 25.75 -7.82
CA ALA A 290 -16.53 27.02 -8.17
C ALA A 290 -15.76 27.66 -7.01
N GLU A 291 -16.40 27.79 -5.84
CA GLU A 291 -15.76 28.34 -4.62
C GLU A 291 -14.67 27.41 -4.10
N GLU A 292 -14.89 26.08 -4.14
CA GLU A 292 -13.89 25.09 -3.74
C GLU A 292 -12.65 25.12 -4.66
N THR A 293 -12.82 25.40 -5.95
CA THR A 293 -11.70 25.58 -6.90
C THR A 293 -10.98 26.90 -6.71
N ALA A 294 -11.70 28.00 -6.42
CA ALA A 294 -11.10 29.30 -6.14
C ALA A 294 -10.19 29.25 -4.88
N GLY A 295 -10.73 28.75 -3.77
CA GLY A 295 -9.95 28.57 -2.53
C GLY A 295 -8.82 27.54 -2.67
N ALA A 296 -8.93 26.57 -3.58
CA ALA A 296 -7.82 25.67 -3.89
C ALA A 296 -6.69 26.37 -4.66
N ALA A 297 -7.00 27.28 -5.60
CA ALA A 297 -6.02 28.06 -6.32
C ALA A 297 -5.28 29.06 -5.40
N GLU A 298 -6.03 29.78 -4.55
CA GLU A 298 -5.46 30.68 -3.53
C GLU A 298 -4.50 29.95 -2.59
N ALA A 299 -4.86 28.73 -2.15
CA ALA A 299 -4.01 27.90 -1.32
C ALA A 299 -2.70 27.46 -2.00
N VAL A 300 -2.71 27.24 -3.32
CA VAL A 300 -1.49 26.94 -4.10
C VAL A 300 -0.60 28.16 -4.23
N GLU A 301 -1.16 29.34 -4.51
CA GLU A 301 -0.35 30.56 -4.62
C GLU A 301 0.22 30.98 -3.25
N HIS A 302 -0.55 30.86 -2.16
CA HIS A 302 -0.01 31.05 -0.81
C HIS A 302 1.15 30.08 -0.49
N ALA A 303 1.02 28.80 -0.85
CA ALA A 303 2.11 27.83 -0.70
C ALA A 303 3.32 28.17 -1.60
N ARG A 304 3.11 28.76 -2.79
CA ARG A 304 4.18 29.19 -3.69
C ARG A 304 4.92 30.42 -3.15
N GLU A 305 4.21 31.34 -2.50
CA GLU A 305 4.81 32.49 -1.80
C GLU A 305 5.60 32.07 -0.57
N ALA A 306 5.06 31.14 0.23
CA ALA A 306 5.67 30.69 1.48
C ALA A 306 6.84 29.70 1.27
N LEU A 307 6.70 28.77 0.31
CA LEU A 307 7.63 27.66 0.07
C LEU A 307 7.93 27.47 -1.44
N PRO A 308 8.55 28.47 -2.10
CA PRO A 308 8.71 28.50 -3.56
C PRO A 308 9.54 27.32 -4.09
N GLY A 309 10.61 26.91 -3.41
CA GLY A 309 11.41 25.76 -3.79
C GLY A 309 10.63 24.45 -3.65
N THR A 310 9.88 24.30 -2.56
CA THR A 310 9.06 23.11 -2.28
C THR A 310 7.95 22.94 -3.30
N VAL A 311 7.23 24.02 -3.64
CA VAL A 311 6.18 23.98 -4.67
C VAL A 311 6.78 23.65 -6.04
N HIS A 312 7.94 24.23 -6.39
CA HIS A 312 8.65 23.89 -7.63
C HIS A 312 9.04 22.40 -7.71
N GLU A 313 9.51 21.81 -6.60
CA GLU A 313 9.80 20.37 -6.52
C GLU A 313 8.54 19.52 -6.77
N LEU A 314 7.38 19.92 -6.24
CA LEU A 314 6.10 19.24 -6.47
C LEU A 314 5.62 19.39 -7.92
N GLU A 315 5.67 20.60 -8.48
CA GLU A 315 5.29 20.88 -9.87
C GLU A 315 6.08 20.04 -10.87
N ARG A 316 7.38 19.80 -10.62
CA ARG A 316 8.21 18.93 -11.46
C ARG A 316 7.81 17.46 -11.38
N GLU A 317 7.26 16.99 -10.25
CA GLU A 317 6.76 15.62 -10.14
C GLU A 317 5.34 15.47 -10.73
N VAL A 318 4.51 16.53 -10.69
CA VAL A 318 3.19 16.57 -11.32
C VAL A 318 3.31 16.43 -12.84
N GLY A 319 2.53 15.51 -13.44
CA GLY A 319 2.60 15.13 -14.85
C GLY A 319 3.78 14.20 -15.22
N ALA A 320 4.85 14.14 -14.42
CA ALA A 320 6.05 13.35 -14.72
C ALA A 320 6.21 12.05 -13.90
N SER A 321 5.76 12.06 -12.64
CA SER A 321 5.77 10.90 -11.73
C SER A 321 4.46 10.72 -10.97
N THR A 322 3.67 11.78 -10.85
CA THR A 322 2.36 11.79 -10.18
C THR A 322 1.34 12.61 -10.98
N PRO A 323 0.07 12.19 -11.10
CA PRO A 323 -0.99 13.08 -11.61
C PRO A 323 -1.28 14.27 -10.71
N GLY A 324 -1.18 14.09 -9.40
CA GLY A 324 -1.39 15.15 -8.42
C GLY A 324 -0.62 14.95 -7.12
N ALA A 325 -0.53 16.04 -6.35
CA ALA A 325 0.18 16.13 -5.09
C ALA A 325 -0.66 16.89 -4.05
N GLN A 326 -0.53 16.55 -2.77
CA GLN A 326 -1.02 17.34 -1.65
C GLN A 326 0.16 17.60 -0.69
N LEU A 327 0.20 18.80 -0.12
CA LEU A 327 1.26 19.29 0.77
C LEU A 327 0.64 19.92 2.01
N HIS A 328 1.18 19.63 3.18
CA HIS A 328 0.99 20.41 4.38
C HIS A 328 2.33 20.65 5.10
N VAL A 329 2.58 21.88 5.53
CA VAL A 329 3.77 22.28 6.30
C VAL A 329 3.37 23.24 7.40
N SER A 330 3.88 23.01 8.62
CA SER A 330 3.71 23.93 9.75
C SER A 330 5.02 24.14 10.50
N LEU A 331 5.35 25.39 10.88
CA LEU A 331 6.48 25.72 11.73
C LEU A 331 5.96 26.31 13.05
N ASP A 332 6.43 25.80 14.19
CA ASP A 332 6.01 26.21 15.55
C ASP A 332 4.48 26.23 15.75
N GLY A 333 3.78 25.32 15.07
CA GLY A 333 2.33 25.20 15.09
C GLY A 333 1.57 26.16 14.16
N VAL A 334 2.26 27.05 13.45
CA VAL A 334 1.68 27.91 12.40
C VAL A 334 1.75 27.18 11.05
N THR A 335 0.60 26.99 10.39
CA THR A 335 0.56 26.44 9.03
C THR A 335 1.16 27.45 8.04
N LEU A 336 2.15 27.02 7.26
CA LEU A 336 2.81 27.81 6.22
C LEU A 336 2.37 27.40 4.80
N ALA A 337 1.91 26.15 4.64
CA ALA A 337 1.30 25.67 3.40
C ALA A 337 0.28 24.57 3.71
N ASP A 338 -0.86 24.59 3.00
CA ASP A 338 -1.83 23.50 2.90
C ASP A 338 -2.43 23.54 1.49
N ALA A 339 -1.91 22.75 0.56
CA ALA A 339 -2.15 22.91 -0.87
C ALA A 339 -2.35 21.58 -1.61
N GLY A 340 -3.07 21.62 -2.73
CA GLY A 340 -3.23 20.51 -3.66
C GLY A 340 -2.90 20.94 -5.09
N LEU A 341 -2.15 20.13 -5.83
CA LEU A 341 -1.70 20.41 -7.19
C LEU A 341 -2.03 19.24 -8.12
N GLY A 342 -2.36 19.54 -9.37
CA GLY A 342 -2.68 18.53 -10.40
C GLY A 342 -4.01 17.81 -10.13
N GLU A 343 -4.07 16.51 -10.41
CA GLU A 343 -5.30 15.72 -10.39
C GLU A 343 -5.35 14.68 -9.26
N ALA A 344 -6.45 14.64 -8.51
CA ALA A 344 -6.79 13.57 -7.59
C ALA A 344 -7.04 12.25 -8.34
N ARG A 345 -7.67 12.36 -9.51
CA ARG A 345 -7.90 11.31 -10.52
C ARG A 345 -8.24 11.99 -11.87
N PRO A 346 -8.27 11.28 -13.01
CA PRO A 346 -8.49 11.90 -14.32
C PRO A 346 -9.70 12.84 -14.35
N GLY A 347 -9.48 14.12 -14.67
CA GLY A 347 -10.52 15.16 -14.74
C GLY A 347 -11.01 15.71 -13.40
N VAL A 348 -10.42 15.31 -12.26
CA VAL A 348 -10.78 15.79 -10.91
C VAL A 348 -9.56 16.44 -10.26
N PRO A 349 -9.58 17.76 -9.98
CA PRO A 349 -8.48 18.45 -9.32
C PRO A 349 -8.10 17.85 -7.96
N MET A 350 -6.81 17.85 -7.64
CA MET A 350 -6.33 17.65 -6.27
C MET A 350 -6.37 18.98 -5.53
N THR A 351 -7.07 19.04 -4.41
CA THR A 351 -7.19 20.23 -3.55
C THR A 351 -6.61 19.95 -2.17
N HIS A 352 -6.38 20.96 -1.34
CA HIS A 352 -5.99 20.78 0.07
C HIS A 352 -7.06 20.01 0.89
N ARG A 353 -8.32 20.03 0.44
CA ARG A 353 -9.46 19.30 1.04
C ARG A 353 -9.64 17.87 0.55
N SER A 354 -8.90 17.46 -0.49
CA SER A 354 -8.98 16.09 -1.02
C SER A 354 -8.56 15.07 0.04
N LEU A 355 -9.07 13.83 -0.06
CA LEU A 355 -8.90 12.78 0.96
C LEU A 355 -7.95 11.64 0.48
N PRO A 356 -6.63 11.92 0.31
CA PRO A 356 -5.66 10.91 -0.10
C PRO A 356 -5.59 9.74 0.88
N LEU A 357 -5.16 8.60 0.35
CA LEU A 357 -4.91 7.38 1.12
C LEU A 357 -3.56 7.50 1.85
N TRP A 358 -3.57 7.48 3.17
CA TRP A 358 -2.37 7.69 3.98
C TRP A 358 -1.42 6.47 4.02
N TYR A 359 -1.93 5.27 3.70
CA TYR A 359 -1.20 4.01 3.87
C TYR A 359 -0.56 3.95 5.28
N CYS A 360 0.73 3.64 5.36
CA CYS A 360 1.45 3.44 6.60
C CYS A 360 1.63 4.74 7.43
N CYS A 361 1.39 5.94 6.86
CA CYS A 361 1.30 7.18 7.64
C CYS A 361 0.16 7.18 8.67
N ALA A 362 -0.80 6.26 8.57
CA ALA A 362 -1.85 6.06 9.56
C ALA A 362 -1.44 5.19 10.77
N LYS A 363 -0.30 4.48 10.71
CA LYS A 363 0.18 3.59 11.80
C LYS A 363 0.37 4.34 13.15
N PRO A 364 1.00 5.53 13.19
CA PRO A 364 1.04 6.38 14.37
C PRO A 364 -0.29 6.61 15.11
N LEU A 365 -1.45 6.57 14.43
CA LEU A 365 -2.75 6.75 15.08
C LEU A 365 -3.08 5.59 16.04
N LEU A 366 -2.84 4.33 15.62
CA LEU A 366 -3.01 3.17 16.51
C LEU A 366 -1.94 3.16 17.61
N SER A 367 -0.70 3.59 17.33
CA SER A 367 0.32 3.75 18.37
C SER A 367 -0.09 4.75 19.45
N ALA A 368 -0.64 5.91 19.06
CA ALA A 368 -1.15 6.90 20.01
C ALA A 368 -2.35 6.35 20.81
N ALA A 369 -3.26 5.63 20.15
CA ALA A 369 -4.40 4.99 20.80
C ALA A 369 -3.98 3.95 21.86
N LEU A 370 -3.00 3.09 21.54
CA LEU A 370 -2.41 2.16 22.51
C LEU A 370 -1.58 2.88 23.59
N GLY A 371 -0.94 4.00 23.24
CA GLY A 371 -0.26 4.89 24.19
C GLY A 371 -1.20 5.44 25.27
N ARG A 372 -2.43 5.83 24.90
CA ARG A 372 -3.46 6.25 25.87
C ARG A 372 -3.83 5.15 26.86
N LEU A 373 -3.98 3.92 26.38
CA LEU A 373 -4.25 2.77 27.27
C LEU A 373 -3.04 2.42 28.13
N TRP A 374 -1.81 2.66 27.63
CA TRP A 374 -0.58 2.43 28.38
C TRP A 374 -0.42 3.40 29.54
N GLU A 375 -0.61 4.70 29.31
CA GLU A 375 -0.51 5.71 30.38
C GLU A 375 -1.64 5.61 31.41
N ALA A 376 -2.80 5.09 31.00
CA ALA A 376 -3.89 4.72 31.91
C ALA A 376 -3.61 3.43 32.73
N GLY A 377 -2.53 2.70 32.44
CA GLY A 377 -2.19 1.43 33.09
C GLY A 377 -3.09 0.25 32.70
N ALA A 378 -3.94 0.40 31.68
CA ALA A 378 -4.87 -0.62 31.21
C ALA A 378 -4.23 -1.59 30.19
N TYR A 379 -3.09 -1.21 29.61
CA TYR A 379 -2.35 -1.98 28.63
C TYR A 379 -0.85 -1.89 28.91
N ASP A 380 -0.15 -3.01 28.80
CA ASP A 380 1.31 -3.14 28.86
C ASP A 380 1.84 -3.66 27.50
N PRO A 381 2.70 -2.89 26.79
CA PRO A 381 3.27 -3.30 25.51
C PRO A 381 4.29 -4.44 25.63
N TYR A 382 4.84 -4.71 26.81
CA TYR A 382 5.83 -5.77 27.05
C TYR A 382 5.18 -7.13 27.36
N LEU A 383 3.87 -7.18 27.59
CA LEU A 383 3.15 -8.46 27.65
C LEU A 383 3.05 -9.09 26.25
N PRO A 384 3.06 -10.43 26.16
CA PRO A 384 2.76 -11.12 24.91
C PRO A 384 1.41 -10.68 24.37
N VAL A 385 1.28 -10.49 23.05
CA VAL A 385 0.01 -10.18 22.38
C VAL A 385 -1.06 -11.23 22.70
N ALA A 386 -0.63 -12.47 22.92
CA ALA A 386 -1.48 -13.58 23.37
C ALA A 386 -2.15 -13.36 24.74
N HIS A 387 -1.70 -12.40 25.56
CA HIS A 387 -2.38 -11.99 26.78
C HIS A 387 -3.74 -11.35 26.47
N TYR A 388 -3.78 -10.44 25.49
CA TYR A 388 -5.01 -9.75 25.05
C TYR A 388 -5.77 -10.55 23.99
N VAL A 389 -5.06 -11.28 23.12
CA VAL A 389 -5.63 -12.04 22.00
C VAL A 389 -5.19 -13.51 22.09
N PRO A 390 -5.76 -14.35 22.99
CA PRO A 390 -5.26 -15.71 23.25
C PRO A 390 -5.13 -16.62 22.02
N ALA A 391 -5.99 -16.45 21.02
CA ALA A 391 -5.90 -17.20 19.77
C ALA A 391 -4.61 -16.94 18.98
N PHE A 392 -3.98 -15.78 19.16
CA PHE A 392 -2.72 -15.40 18.51
C PHE A 392 -1.52 -16.21 19.04
N GLY A 393 -1.55 -16.67 20.30
CA GLY A 393 -0.48 -17.44 20.95
C GLY A 393 -0.35 -18.88 20.44
N ARG A 394 -0.21 -19.06 19.13
CA ARG A 394 -0.11 -20.36 18.45
C ARG A 394 0.89 -20.31 17.29
N ALA A 395 1.36 -21.48 16.86
CA ALA A 395 2.22 -21.64 15.69
C ALA A 395 3.52 -20.80 15.77
N GLY A 396 4.09 -20.69 16.96
CA GLY A 396 5.38 -20.02 17.19
C GLY A 396 5.28 -18.56 17.65
N LYS A 397 4.07 -18.04 17.86
CA LYS A 397 3.77 -16.64 18.21
C LYS A 397 3.59 -16.39 19.71
N GLU A 398 3.82 -17.41 20.54
CA GLU A 398 3.45 -17.44 21.97
C GLU A 398 4.11 -16.33 22.81
N SER A 399 5.33 -15.92 22.44
CA SER A 399 6.15 -14.93 23.14
C SER A 399 6.24 -13.58 22.43
N ILE A 400 5.53 -13.37 21.32
CA ILE A 400 5.58 -12.10 20.59
C ILE A 400 4.82 -11.05 21.41
N THR A 401 5.52 -9.99 21.81
CA THR A 401 4.97 -8.85 22.56
C THR A 401 4.39 -7.81 21.61
N SER A 402 3.55 -6.91 22.13
CA SER A 402 3.10 -5.77 21.33
C SER A 402 4.26 -4.83 20.98
N MET A 403 5.28 -4.76 21.85
CA MET A 403 6.52 -4.03 21.60
C MET A 403 7.26 -4.57 20.36
N ASP A 404 7.32 -5.90 20.19
CA ASP A 404 7.92 -6.55 19.02
C ASP A 404 7.20 -6.20 17.71
N LEU A 405 5.87 -6.02 17.79
CA LEU A 405 5.03 -5.64 16.67
C LEU A 405 5.17 -4.15 16.33
N LEU A 406 5.14 -3.28 17.34
CA LEU A 406 5.24 -1.82 17.19
C LEU A 406 6.63 -1.39 16.66
N THR A 407 7.71 -2.04 17.09
CA THR A 407 9.08 -1.74 16.63
C THR A 407 9.50 -2.53 15.39
N HIS A 408 8.62 -3.41 14.87
CA HIS A 408 8.89 -4.31 13.76
C HIS A 408 10.15 -5.20 13.96
N THR A 409 10.49 -5.53 15.20
CA THR A 409 11.54 -6.51 15.56
C THR A 409 11.01 -7.94 15.56
N GLY A 410 9.69 -8.12 15.73
CA GLY A 410 9.06 -9.43 15.87
C GLY A 410 9.17 -10.30 14.61
N PRO A 411 9.24 -11.64 14.78
CA PRO A 411 9.43 -12.57 13.67
C PRO A 411 8.14 -12.86 12.89
N LEU A 412 7.06 -12.11 13.11
CA LEU A 412 5.76 -12.31 12.46
C LEU A 412 5.88 -12.03 10.95
N PRO A 413 5.66 -13.00 10.06
CA PRO A 413 5.63 -12.75 8.62
C PRO A 413 4.55 -11.74 8.23
N THR A 414 4.80 -10.99 7.16
CA THR A 414 3.83 -10.05 6.58
C THR A 414 2.68 -10.75 5.83
N GLY A 415 2.85 -12.06 5.58
CA GLY A 415 1.92 -12.96 4.87
C GLY A 415 1.89 -12.73 3.35
N ASP A 416 1.36 -13.74 2.66
CA ASP A 416 1.25 -13.74 1.20
C ASP A 416 -0.14 -13.20 0.78
N ASP A 417 -0.18 -11.91 0.45
CA ASP A 417 -1.33 -11.24 -0.17
C ASP A 417 -0.84 -10.29 -1.28
N PRO A 418 -0.43 -10.84 -2.45
CA PRO A 418 0.20 -10.07 -3.53
C PRO A 418 -0.76 -9.13 -4.27
N LEU A 419 -2.07 -9.28 -4.04
CA LEU A 419 -3.13 -8.49 -4.67
C LEU A 419 -3.82 -7.53 -3.70
N HIS A 420 -3.50 -7.58 -2.41
CA HIS A 420 -4.22 -6.86 -1.35
C HIS A 420 -5.72 -7.26 -1.19
N GLY A 421 -6.16 -8.30 -1.90
CA GLY A 421 -7.54 -8.78 -1.85
C GLY A 421 -7.89 -9.43 -0.52
N VAL A 422 -6.93 -10.08 0.15
CA VAL A 422 -7.16 -10.68 1.48
C VAL A 422 -7.22 -9.60 2.55
N VAL A 423 -6.35 -8.58 2.50
CA VAL A 423 -6.36 -7.47 3.48
C VAL A 423 -7.58 -6.54 3.29
N ALA A 424 -8.10 -6.41 2.07
CA ALA A 424 -9.41 -5.81 1.80
C ALA A 424 -10.59 -6.80 1.98
N GLY A 425 -10.32 -8.07 2.27
CA GLY A 425 -11.31 -9.15 2.40
C GLY A 425 -12.16 -9.12 3.69
N PRO A 426 -13.06 -10.10 3.88
CA PRO A 426 -13.86 -10.24 5.10
C PRO A 426 -13.01 -10.35 6.38
N ASP A 427 -13.53 -9.83 7.51
CA ASP A 427 -12.76 -9.75 8.76
C ASP A 427 -12.41 -11.11 9.36
N ASP A 428 -13.31 -12.09 9.24
CA ASP A 428 -13.11 -13.46 9.67
C ASP A 428 -12.00 -14.16 8.87
N GLU A 429 -11.94 -13.95 7.55
CA GLU A 429 -10.84 -14.45 6.71
C GLU A 429 -9.50 -13.77 7.08
N ARG A 430 -9.50 -12.45 7.30
CA ARG A 430 -8.30 -11.71 7.77
C ARG A 430 -7.82 -12.23 9.12
N LEU A 431 -8.72 -12.41 10.07
CA LEU A 431 -8.39 -12.94 11.39
C LEU A 431 -7.89 -14.38 11.28
N ARG A 432 -8.56 -15.24 10.51
CA ARG A 432 -8.11 -16.62 10.25
C ARG A 432 -6.70 -16.66 9.66
N ARG A 433 -6.36 -15.73 8.75
CA ARG A 433 -5.02 -15.58 8.18
C ARG A 433 -4.01 -15.10 9.22
N ALA A 434 -4.28 -14.00 9.93
CA ALA A 434 -3.40 -13.45 10.96
C ALA A 434 -3.06 -14.48 12.06
N LEU A 435 -4.05 -15.27 12.48
CA LEU A 435 -3.88 -16.33 13.47
C LEU A 435 -3.16 -17.56 12.89
N GLY A 436 -3.45 -17.92 11.64
CA GLY A 436 -2.89 -19.08 10.94
C GLY A 436 -1.44 -18.93 10.45
N VAL A 437 -0.93 -17.71 10.32
CA VAL A 437 0.48 -17.46 9.97
C VAL A 437 1.40 -18.09 11.03
N ALA A 438 2.25 -19.03 10.60
CA ALA A 438 3.27 -19.66 11.43
C ALA A 438 4.57 -18.84 11.43
N VAL A 439 5.23 -18.77 12.57
CA VAL A 439 6.57 -18.16 12.71
C VAL A 439 7.62 -19.19 12.29
N PRO A 440 8.44 -18.92 11.25
CA PRO A 440 9.43 -19.89 10.78
C PRO A 440 10.49 -20.18 11.86
N PRO A 441 10.89 -21.43 12.13
CA PRO A 441 11.81 -21.75 13.24
C PRO A 441 13.16 -21.02 13.22
N TRP A 442 13.66 -20.63 12.04
CA TRP A 442 14.91 -19.88 11.87
C TRP A 442 14.80 -18.41 12.32
N SER A 443 13.61 -17.80 12.24
CA SER A 443 13.38 -16.42 12.67
C SER A 443 13.51 -16.23 14.19
N ARG A 444 13.49 -17.32 14.97
CA ARG A 444 13.78 -17.34 16.40
C ARG A 444 15.29 -17.36 16.75
N ARG A 445 16.18 -17.50 15.76
CA ARG A 445 17.63 -17.74 15.96
C ARG A 445 18.56 -16.82 15.15
N ALA A 446 18.03 -16.03 14.23
CA ALA A 446 18.75 -14.98 13.54
C ALA A 446 18.24 -13.61 14.02
N PRO A 447 19.03 -12.51 13.92
CA PRO A 447 18.53 -11.14 14.05
C PRO A 447 17.71 -10.76 12.80
N GLY A 448 16.63 -11.50 12.54
CA GLY A 448 15.75 -11.34 11.40
C GLY A 448 14.56 -10.45 11.74
N VAL A 449 14.76 -9.13 11.71
CA VAL A 449 13.66 -8.16 11.84
C VAL A 449 12.75 -8.26 10.61
N ASN A 450 11.42 -8.25 10.82
CA ASN A 450 10.46 -8.24 9.72
C ASN A 450 9.44 -7.09 9.86
N TYR A 451 9.35 -6.29 8.80
CA TYR A 451 8.31 -5.28 8.65
C TYR A 451 6.97 -5.96 8.30
N SER A 452 6.30 -6.46 9.35
CA SER A 452 4.94 -7.02 9.28
C SER A 452 3.90 -5.90 9.14
N GLN A 453 3.88 -5.27 7.97
CA GLN A 453 3.15 -4.02 7.70
C GLN A 453 1.62 -4.11 7.81
N TRP A 454 1.07 -5.34 7.80
CA TRP A 454 -0.38 -5.64 7.84
C TRP A 454 -0.78 -6.41 9.11
N TRP A 455 -0.33 -7.67 9.28
CA TRP A 455 -0.84 -8.54 10.35
C TRP A 455 -0.50 -8.07 11.75
N ALA A 456 0.67 -7.44 11.96
CA ALA A 456 0.99 -6.81 13.24
C ALA A 456 -0.07 -5.76 13.61
N TRP A 457 -0.38 -4.85 12.69
CA TRP A 457 -1.31 -3.74 12.90
C TRP A 457 -2.77 -4.20 13.02
N PHE A 458 -3.15 -5.21 12.24
CA PHE A 458 -4.45 -5.87 12.39
C PHE A 458 -4.63 -6.48 13.79
N VAL A 459 -3.65 -7.23 14.29
CA VAL A 459 -3.74 -7.87 15.62
C VAL A 459 -3.61 -6.85 16.75
N LEU A 460 -2.73 -5.85 16.64
CA LEU A 460 -2.63 -4.75 17.60
C LEU A 460 -3.97 -4.02 17.78
N ALA A 461 -4.73 -3.81 16.69
CA ALA A 461 -6.03 -3.14 16.77
C ALA A 461 -7.09 -3.97 17.52
N ARG A 462 -6.96 -5.31 17.58
CA ARG A 462 -7.85 -6.18 18.37
C ARG A 462 -7.63 -6.06 19.88
N ILE A 463 -6.59 -5.35 20.34
CA ILE A 463 -6.36 -5.07 21.77
C ILE A 463 -7.36 -4.03 22.29
N LEU A 464 -7.75 -3.04 21.48
CA LEU A 464 -8.69 -1.97 21.87
C LEU A 464 -10.04 -2.51 22.39
N PRO A 465 -10.80 -3.35 21.65
CA PRO A 465 -12.08 -3.87 22.15
C PRO A 465 -11.92 -4.85 23.33
N VAL A 466 -10.72 -5.37 23.59
CA VAL A 466 -10.44 -6.23 24.76
C VAL A 466 -10.17 -5.39 26.03
N VAL A 467 -9.50 -4.24 25.88
CA VAL A 467 -9.05 -3.40 27.02
C VAL A 467 -10.03 -2.26 27.34
N ASP A 468 -10.59 -1.61 26.32
CA ASP A 468 -11.51 -0.47 26.45
C ASP A 468 -12.98 -0.84 26.14
N GLY A 469 -13.19 -1.82 25.25
CA GLY A 469 -14.53 -2.26 24.83
C GLY A 469 -15.03 -1.61 23.53
N ARG A 470 -14.44 -0.50 23.08
CA ARG A 470 -14.71 0.08 21.74
C ARG A 470 -13.86 -0.58 20.65
N GLU A 471 -14.44 -0.69 19.46
CA GLU A 471 -13.71 -1.08 18.24
C GLU A 471 -12.73 0.03 17.78
N TYR A 472 -11.77 -0.34 16.92
CA TYR A 472 -10.65 0.53 16.51
C TYR A 472 -11.08 1.91 16.01
N ARG A 473 -12.05 1.97 15.10
CA ARG A 473 -12.52 3.22 14.50
C ARG A 473 -13.12 4.18 15.55
N PRO A 474 -14.20 3.85 16.27
CA PRO A 474 -14.80 4.78 17.22
C PRO A 474 -13.82 5.21 18.32
N TYR A 475 -12.92 4.33 18.77
CA TYR A 475 -11.87 4.71 19.72
C TYR A 475 -10.92 5.76 19.13
N VAL A 476 -10.34 5.53 17.96
CA VAL A 476 -9.39 6.48 17.34
C VAL A 476 -10.07 7.79 16.95
N GLU A 477 -11.30 7.74 16.42
CA GLU A 477 -12.07 8.94 16.07
C GLU A 477 -12.37 9.82 17.28
N GLN A 478 -12.73 9.22 18.42
CA GLN A 478 -13.06 9.93 19.66
C GLN A 478 -11.83 10.39 20.45
N GLU A 479 -10.84 9.52 20.65
CA GLU A 479 -9.74 9.75 21.61
C GLU A 479 -8.52 10.45 20.99
N ILE A 480 -8.36 10.38 19.66
CA ILE A 480 -7.21 10.90 18.92
C ILE A 480 -7.64 11.99 17.93
N LEU A 481 -8.55 11.67 16.98
CA LEU A 481 -8.89 12.59 15.89
C LEU A 481 -9.68 13.81 16.37
N GLY A 482 -10.70 13.58 17.19
CA GLY A 482 -11.57 14.62 17.76
C GLY A 482 -10.80 15.74 18.48
N PRO A 483 -9.98 15.42 19.52
CA PRO A 483 -9.20 16.43 20.23
C PRO A 483 -8.16 17.14 19.36
N CYS A 484 -7.64 16.48 18.32
CA CYS A 484 -6.75 17.09 17.32
C CYS A 484 -7.48 17.97 16.30
N GLY A 485 -8.82 18.01 16.30
CA GLY A 485 -9.62 18.75 15.33
C GLY A 485 -9.61 18.15 13.92
N MET A 486 -9.31 16.86 13.79
CA MET A 486 -9.12 16.17 12.50
C MET A 486 -10.45 15.75 11.85
N THR A 487 -11.28 16.74 11.51
CA THR A 487 -12.68 16.54 11.06
C THR A 487 -12.80 16.06 9.61
N GLY A 488 -11.78 16.31 8.78
CA GLY A 488 -11.71 15.82 7.40
C GLY A 488 -11.27 14.35 7.30
N THR A 489 -10.75 13.78 8.38
CA THR A 489 -10.21 12.42 8.41
C THR A 489 -11.29 11.37 8.67
N ARG A 490 -11.10 10.19 8.08
CA ARG A 490 -11.87 8.97 8.31
C ARG A 490 -10.89 7.83 8.55
N VAL A 491 -11.00 7.14 9.69
CA VAL A 491 -10.12 5.99 10.01
C VAL A 491 -10.28 4.88 8.97
N HIS A 492 -11.52 4.67 8.55
CA HIS A 492 -11.96 4.07 7.29
C HIS A 492 -13.33 4.69 6.96
N LEU A 493 -13.79 4.61 5.71
CA LEU A 493 -15.09 5.18 5.31
C LEU A 493 -16.27 4.39 5.92
N THR A 494 -17.43 5.02 6.09
CA THR A 494 -18.71 4.28 6.05
C THR A 494 -19.14 4.04 4.58
N PRO A 495 -20.13 3.16 4.31
CA PRO A 495 -20.76 3.10 2.98
C PRO A 495 -21.32 4.46 2.53
N GLU A 496 -21.88 5.26 3.45
CA GLU A 496 -22.38 6.61 3.18
C GLU A 496 -21.25 7.58 2.82
N ASP A 497 -20.12 7.57 3.55
CA ASP A 497 -18.91 8.31 3.17
C ASP A 497 -18.41 7.86 1.78
N PHE A 498 -18.42 6.55 1.48
CA PHE A 498 -17.99 6.02 0.18
C PHE A 498 -18.89 6.51 -0.96
N THR A 499 -20.21 6.53 -0.80
CA THR A 499 -21.13 7.11 -1.79
C THR A 499 -20.97 8.63 -1.89
N ALA A 500 -20.84 9.35 -0.77
CA ALA A 500 -20.75 10.82 -0.75
C ALA A 500 -19.42 11.35 -1.31
N PHE A 501 -18.30 10.67 -1.06
CA PHE A 501 -17.01 11.05 -1.64
C PHE A 501 -16.80 10.42 -3.02
N GLY A 502 -17.20 9.17 -3.22
CA GLY A 502 -17.30 8.47 -4.50
C GLY A 502 -16.17 8.78 -5.48
N ASP A 503 -16.54 9.45 -6.57
CA ASP A 503 -15.61 9.79 -7.65
C ASP A 503 -14.70 11.01 -7.39
N ARG A 504 -14.76 11.62 -6.19
CA ARG A 504 -13.80 12.64 -5.73
C ARG A 504 -12.62 12.06 -4.95
N LEU A 505 -12.70 10.81 -4.48
CA LEU A 505 -11.58 10.18 -3.76
C LEU A 505 -10.34 10.09 -4.65
N PRO A 506 -9.15 10.54 -4.19
CA PRO A 506 -7.92 10.38 -4.96
C PRO A 506 -7.62 8.91 -5.27
N LEU A 507 -7.34 8.65 -6.55
CA LEU A 507 -6.89 7.34 -7.03
C LEU A 507 -5.37 7.25 -6.95
N ILE A 508 -4.89 6.08 -6.54
CA ILE A 508 -3.47 5.75 -6.73
C ILE A 508 -3.24 5.44 -8.21
N HIS A 509 -2.11 5.87 -8.73
CA HIS A 509 -1.65 5.58 -10.07
C HIS A 509 -0.35 4.80 -10.01
N VAL A 510 -0.11 3.92 -10.98
CA VAL A 510 1.18 3.25 -11.19
C VAL A 510 1.92 4.01 -12.27
N SER A 511 3.07 4.58 -11.91
CA SER A 511 3.91 5.41 -12.77
C SER A 511 5.22 4.69 -13.05
N ASN A 512 5.58 4.53 -14.33
CA ASN A 512 6.88 3.99 -14.74
C ASN A 512 7.59 4.98 -15.68
N PRO A 513 8.92 4.89 -15.87
CA PRO A 513 9.64 5.85 -16.71
C PRO A 513 9.31 5.83 -18.21
N ARG A 514 8.51 4.88 -18.70
CA ARG A 514 8.27 4.63 -20.13
C ARG A 514 6.81 4.89 -20.58
N SER A 515 5.91 5.23 -19.66
CA SER A 515 4.50 5.48 -19.97
C SER A 515 3.86 6.40 -18.94
N ALA A 516 2.84 7.16 -19.36
CA ALA A 516 2.07 8.03 -18.47
C ALA A 516 1.47 7.26 -17.27
N PRO A 517 1.36 7.89 -16.08
CA PRO A 517 0.75 7.28 -14.90
C PRO A 517 -0.61 6.62 -15.18
N GLN A 518 -0.79 5.39 -14.72
CA GLN A 518 -2.01 4.62 -14.96
C GLN A 518 -2.85 4.50 -13.68
N PRO A 519 -4.12 4.94 -13.65
CA PRO A 519 -4.96 4.82 -12.46
C PRO A 519 -5.18 3.35 -12.10
N THR A 520 -5.30 3.08 -10.79
CA THR A 520 -5.60 1.75 -10.26
C THR A 520 -6.62 1.81 -9.11
N HIS A 521 -7.41 0.75 -8.97
CA HIS A 521 -8.58 0.71 -8.09
C HIS A 521 -8.44 -0.22 -6.87
N TRP A 522 -7.28 -0.86 -6.65
CA TRP A 522 -7.01 -1.79 -5.52
C TRP A 522 -7.19 -1.21 -4.12
N TRP A 523 -7.37 0.10 -4.00
CA TRP A 523 -7.65 0.79 -2.73
C TRP A 523 -8.79 1.82 -2.83
N SER A 524 -9.64 1.70 -3.85
CA SER A 524 -10.80 2.56 -4.10
C SER A 524 -12.08 1.80 -4.47
N THR A 525 -12.10 0.49 -4.23
CA THR A 525 -13.34 -0.28 -4.08
C THR A 525 -14.07 0.12 -2.80
N GLU A 526 -15.36 -0.21 -2.72
CA GLU A 526 -16.13 -0.03 -1.49
C GLU A 526 -15.51 -0.85 -0.34
N ALA A 527 -15.18 -2.12 -0.56
CA ALA A 527 -14.63 -2.98 0.50
C ALA A 527 -13.26 -2.51 1.00
N ALA A 528 -12.31 -2.13 0.12
CA ALA A 528 -10.99 -1.64 0.55
C ALA A 528 -11.04 -0.28 1.26
N THR A 529 -12.12 0.50 1.09
CA THR A 529 -12.28 1.82 1.74
C THR A 529 -13.16 1.77 2.99
N THR A 530 -14.17 0.89 3.04
CA THR A 530 -15.14 0.81 4.15
C THR A 530 -14.80 -0.21 5.22
N ARG A 531 -14.06 -1.28 4.89
CA ARG A 531 -13.61 -2.27 5.88
C ARG A 531 -12.44 -1.71 6.67
N CYS A 532 -12.38 -1.95 7.97
CA CYS A 532 -11.26 -1.50 8.80
C CYS A 532 -9.94 -2.18 8.41
N ILE A 533 -8.93 -1.41 7.99
CA ILE A 533 -7.56 -1.89 7.75
C ILE A 533 -6.57 -1.01 8.56
N PRO A 534 -6.29 -1.35 9.82
CA PRO A 534 -5.55 -0.50 10.76
C PRO A 534 -4.15 -0.11 10.26
N GLY A 535 -3.83 1.18 10.34
CA GLY A 535 -2.56 1.71 9.84
C GLY A 535 -2.37 1.61 8.32
N VAL A 536 -3.47 1.59 7.54
CA VAL A 536 -3.45 1.50 6.08
C VAL A 536 -4.49 2.40 5.41
N ASN A 537 -5.79 2.12 5.59
CA ASN A 537 -6.82 2.68 4.71
C ASN A 537 -7.49 3.96 5.21
N THR A 538 -6.90 4.59 6.23
CA THR A 538 -7.26 5.94 6.68
C THR A 538 -7.07 6.96 5.55
N ARG A 539 -8.03 7.86 5.43
CA ARG A 539 -8.11 8.90 4.41
C ARG A 539 -8.45 10.23 5.07
N GLY A 540 -7.78 11.30 4.65
CA GLY A 540 -7.98 12.63 5.21
C GLY A 540 -7.10 13.66 4.51
N PRO A 541 -7.39 14.97 4.65
CA PRO A 541 -6.50 16.03 4.17
C PRO A 541 -5.19 16.01 4.97
N LEU A 542 -4.06 16.34 4.35
CA LEU A 542 -2.76 16.30 5.02
C LEU A 542 -2.64 17.32 6.16
N SER A 543 -3.43 18.39 6.19
CA SER A 543 -3.50 19.27 7.36
C SER A 543 -4.08 18.61 8.61
N ASP A 544 -4.92 17.58 8.50
CA ASP A 544 -5.31 16.77 9.65
C ASP A 544 -4.13 15.93 10.16
N LEU A 545 -3.38 15.30 9.25
CA LEU A 545 -2.18 14.55 9.62
C LEU A 545 -1.11 15.47 10.25
N GLY A 546 -1.01 16.72 9.77
CA GLY A 546 -0.23 17.79 10.40
C GLY A 546 -0.71 18.14 11.80
N ARG A 547 -2.03 18.28 12.04
CA ARG A 547 -2.60 18.50 13.38
C ARG A 547 -2.21 17.38 14.37
N PHE A 548 -2.23 16.12 13.94
CA PHE A 548 -1.76 14.99 14.74
C PHE A 548 -0.26 15.09 15.06
N LEU A 549 0.58 15.39 14.07
CA LEU A 549 2.03 15.56 14.27
C LEU A 549 2.33 16.75 15.19
N ALA A 550 1.59 17.85 15.08
CA ALA A 550 1.71 19.02 15.94
C ALA A 550 1.27 18.73 17.39
N MET A 551 0.29 17.84 17.60
CA MET A 551 -0.07 17.34 18.93
C MET A 551 1.08 16.58 19.58
N LEU A 552 1.81 15.74 18.82
CA LEU A 552 3.00 15.07 19.31
C LEU A 552 4.14 16.06 19.61
N LEU A 553 4.39 17.06 18.75
CA LEU A 553 5.36 18.12 19.02
C LEU A 553 5.09 18.88 20.32
N ARG A 554 3.81 19.18 20.62
CA ARG A 554 3.40 19.82 21.87
C ARG A 554 3.32 18.85 23.08
N GLY A 555 3.98 17.69 23.01
CA GLY A 555 4.04 16.72 24.11
C GLY A 555 2.67 16.17 24.47
N GLY A 556 1.81 15.91 23.48
CA GLY A 556 0.50 15.30 23.64
C GLY A 556 -0.67 16.29 23.78
N ASP A 557 -0.42 17.59 23.57
CA ASP A 557 -1.40 18.65 23.75
C ASP A 557 -2.07 19.05 22.43
N ALA A 558 -3.41 19.07 22.40
CA ALA A 558 -4.20 19.39 21.22
C ALA A 558 -5.26 20.47 21.52
N PRO A 559 -5.82 21.16 20.50
CA PRO A 559 -6.79 22.24 20.73
C PRO A 559 -8.04 21.80 21.50
N GLY A 560 -8.47 20.55 21.34
CA GLY A 560 -9.57 19.94 22.09
C GLY A 560 -9.17 19.32 23.44
N GLY A 561 -7.94 19.56 23.91
CA GLY A 561 -7.41 19.04 25.18
C GLY A 561 -6.27 18.03 25.02
N ARG A 562 -5.85 17.45 26.15
CA ARG A 562 -4.71 16.53 26.20
C ARG A 562 -5.05 15.15 25.63
N VAL A 563 -4.30 14.75 24.61
CA VAL A 563 -4.40 13.43 23.95
C VAL A 563 -3.47 12.41 24.60
N LEU A 564 -2.27 12.82 25.00
CA LEU A 564 -1.26 11.99 25.65
C LEU A 564 -0.53 12.78 26.74
N ALA A 565 0.04 12.09 27.73
CA ALA A 565 1.02 12.68 28.63
C ALA A 565 2.37 12.89 27.90
N PRO A 566 3.16 13.92 28.24
CA PRO A 566 4.45 14.17 27.59
C PRO A 566 5.45 12.99 27.68
N PRO A 567 5.55 12.25 28.82
CA PRO A 567 6.38 11.05 28.90
C PRO A 567 5.95 9.94 27.92
N THR A 568 4.65 9.81 27.66
CA THR A 568 4.10 8.80 26.74
C THR A 568 4.46 9.13 25.30
N VAL A 569 4.34 10.40 24.89
CA VAL A 569 4.81 10.85 23.58
C VAL A 569 6.31 10.58 23.43
N ALA A 570 7.11 11.00 24.41
CA ALA A 570 8.56 10.77 24.39
C ALA A 570 8.92 9.27 24.31
N ALA A 571 8.16 8.40 24.98
CA ALA A 571 8.34 6.95 24.91
C ALA A 571 7.92 6.37 23.54
N LEU A 572 6.80 6.81 22.96
CA LEU A 572 6.34 6.36 21.64
C LEU A 572 7.34 6.72 20.52
N THR A 573 7.93 7.91 20.58
CA THR A 573 8.85 8.42 19.57
C THR A 573 10.34 8.18 19.90
N ALA A 574 10.66 7.53 21.02
CA ALA A 574 12.03 7.15 21.37
C ALA A 574 12.54 6.03 20.44
N ARG A 575 13.87 5.94 20.29
CA ARG A 575 14.54 4.90 19.50
C ARG A 575 14.64 3.60 20.27
N HIS A 576 13.79 2.62 19.91
CA HIS A 576 13.71 1.30 20.55
C HIS A 576 14.34 0.19 19.72
N ARG A 577 14.24 0.28 18.39
CA ARG A 577 15.04 -0.50 17.43
C ARG A 577 16.12 0.42 16.88
N THR A 578 17.35 -0.08 16.80
CA THR A 578 18.52 0.68 16.32
C THR A 578 19.35 -0.18 15.37
N GLY A 579 19.67 0.32 14.17
CA GLY A 579 20.62 -0.30 13.24
C GLY A 579 20.20 -1.64 12.62
N LEU A 580 19.05 -2.20 12.98
CA LEU A 580 18.55 -3.47 12.46
C LEU A 580 17.81 -3.22 11.14
N ARG A 581 18.51 -3.36 10.01
CA ARG A 581 17.96 -3.13 8.67
C ARG A 581 17.00 -4.25 8.24
N ASP A 582 15.77 -3.90 7.84
CA ASP A 582 14.84 -4.82 7.17
C ASP A 582 14.92 -4.74 5.63
N ARG A 583 14.17 -5.60 4.95
CA ARG A 583 14.16 -5.71 3.47
C ARG A 583 13.73 -4.45 2.73
N TYR A 584 13.12 -3.47 3.41
CA TYR A 584 12.72 -2.17 2.86
C TYR A 584 13.69 -1.05 3.22
N GLY A 585 14.79 -1.37 3.90
CA GLY A 585 15.83 -0.42 4.27
C GLY A 585 15.59 0.36 5.56
N ASN A 586 14.48 0.13 6.27
CA ASN A 586 14.28 0.77 7.57
C ASN A 586 15.21 0.15 8.61
N ALA A 587 15.84 0.99 9.43
CA ALA A 587 16.81 0.57 10.44
C ALA A 587 16.32 0.85 11.86
N ASP A 588 15.90 2.09 12.13
CA ASP A 588 15.47 2.51 13.46
C ASP A 588 13.95 2.71 13.54
N TRP A 589 13.39 2.34 14.69
CA TRP A 589 11.97 2.48 14.98
C TRP A 589 11.74 2.90 16.43
N GLY A 590 10.73 3.75 16.62
CA GLY A 590 10.01 3.87 17.86
C GLY A 590 8.84 2.90 17.93
N MET A 591 7.85 3.19 18.77
CA MET A 591 6.66 2.36 18.94
C MET A 591 5.67 2.65 17.81
N GLY A 592 5.92 2.09 16.63
CA GLY A 592 5.13 2.31 15.40
C GLY A 592 5.44 3.60 14.64
N PHE A 593 6.51 4.29 15.03
CA PHE A 593 7.07 5.45 14.36
C PHE A 593 8.37 5.07 13.67
N ARG A 594 8.52 5.41 12.40
CA ARG A 594 9.82 5.44 11.72
C ARG A 594 10.59 6.65 12.23
N LEU A 595 11.90 6.52 12.44
CA LEU A 595 12.76 7.57 12.97
C LEU A 595 13.80 8.00 11.93
N GLU A 596 14.41 9.16 12.11
CA GLU A 596 15.57 9.54 11.30
C GLU A 596 16.77 8.63 11.62
N CYS A 597 17.30 7.99 10.57
CA CYS A 597 18.30 6.92 10.65
C CYS A 597 19.66 7.33 10.03
N ARG A 598 19.81 8.54 9.48
CA ARG A 598 21.04 9.00 8.78
C ARG A 598 22.36 8.82 9.53
N HIS A 599 22.32 8.69 10.86
CA HIS A 599 23.52 8.47 11.67
C HIS A 599 24.20 7.12 11.37
N LEU A 600 23.50 6.22 10.67
CA LEU A 600 24.02 4.96 10.14
C LEU A 600 24.66 5.09 8.74
N GLY A 601 24.44 6.22 8.05
CA GLY A 601 24.87 6.49 6.68
C GLY A 601 23.82 7.25 5.85
N GLU A 602 24.25 7.94 4.79
CA GLU A 602 23.37 8.73 3.90
C GLU A 602 22.33 7.87 3.16
N GLU A 603 22.59 6.57 3.00
CA GLU A 603 21.63 5.61 2.45
C GLU A 603 20.47 5.30 3.40
N PHE A 604 20.63 5.55 4.70
CA PHE A 604 19.61 5.36 5.73
C PHE A 604 18.74 6.60 5.98
N THR A 605 19.08 7.74 5.38
CA THR A 605 18.30 8.98 5.48
C THR A 605 16.82 8.72 5.23
N SER A 606 15.98 9.07 6.20
CA SER A 606 14.61 8.59 6.28
C SER A 606 13.57 9.61 5.83
N PHE A 607 13.73 10.88 6.20
CA PHE A 607 12.75 11.94 5.92
C PHE A 607 13.29 13.05 5.02
N GLY A 608 14.51 13.52 5.27
CA GLY A 608 15.24 14.52 4.48
C GLY A 608 16.71 14.50 4.87
N THR A 609 17.61 15.17 4.12
CA THR A 609 19.03 15.34 4.48
C THR A 609 19.27 16.47 5.49
N HIS A 610 18.28 17.33 5.74
CA HIS A 610 18.35 18.41 6.75
C HIS A 610 17.58 18.15 8.06
N THR A 611 16.65 17.18 8.10
CA THR A 611 15.92 16.75 9.33
C THR A 611 16.83 16.42 10.53
N SER A 612 16.35 16.62 11.75
CA SER A 612 17.09 16.31 12.97
C SER A 612 17.18 14.81 13.27
N PRO A 613 18.18 14.35 14.06
CA PRO A 613 18.25 12.95 14.53
C PRO A 613 17.10 12.51 15.45
N ARG A 614 16.26 13.47 15.90
CA ARG A 614 15.06 13.27 16.71
C ARG A 614 13.76 13.25 15.88
N SER A 615 13.83 13.50 14.58
CA SER A 615 12.67 13.49 13.69
C SER A 615 12.00 12.12 13.65
N TYR A 616 10.67 12.11 13.68
CA TYR A 616 9.84 10.90 13.72
C TYR A 616 8.60 11.05 12.83
N GLY A 617 8.07 9.93 12.34
CA GLY A 617 6.95 9.94 11.41
C GLY A 617 6.72 8.58 10.75
N HIS A 618 6.29 8.60 9.49
CA HIS A 618 6.20 7.41 8.65
C HIS A 618 6.24 7.76 7.14
N ASP A 619 6.65 6.81 6.31
CA ASP A 619 6.37 6.76 4.88
C ASP A 619 5.01 6.09 4.58
N GLY A 620 4.41 6.33 3.42
CA GLY A 620 3.17 5.69 2.98
C GLY A 620 3.33 5.05 1.61
N LEU A 621 3.64 3.74 1.56
CA LEU A 621 3.70 2.84 0.38
C LEU A 621 4.10 3.49 -0.98
N TRP A 622 5.17 4.28 -0.94
CA TRP A 622 5.75 5.03 -2.08
C TRP A 622 4.86 6.13 -2.69
N THR A 623 3.83 6.56 -1.98
CA THR A 623 2.98 7.73 -2.30
C THR A 623 3.21 8.88 -1.32
N ALA A 624 3.37 8.64 -0.02
CA ALA A 624 3.42 9.68 0.99
C ALA A 624 4.65 9.64 1.92
N VAL A 625 4.91 10.77 2.58
CA VAL A 625 5.70 10.87 3.80
C VAL A 625 5.02 11.85 4.75
N ALA A 626 5.07 11.59 6.05
CA ALA A 626 4.65 12.56 7.06
C ALA A 626 5.54 12.45 8.30
N PHE A 627 6.11 13.56 8.75
CA PHE A 627 7.03 13.60 9.88
C PHE A 627 6.97 14.90 10.67
N ALA A 628 7.40 14.83 11.91
CA ALA A 628 7.67 15.95 12.79
C ALA A 628 9.17 16.01 13.09
N ASP A 629 9.73 17.22 13.12
CA ASP A 629 11.07 17.52 13.62
C ASP A 629 10.95 18.33 14.93
N PRO A 630 11.23 17.70 16.09
CA PRO A 630 11.17 18.38 17.39
C PRO A 630 12.26 19.42 17.64
N ASP A 631 13.37 19.38 16.92
CA ASP A 631 14.48 20.33 17.09
C ASP A 631 14.27 21.58 16.21
N ALA A 632 13.51 21.45 15.12
CA ALA A 632 13.12 22.55 14.23
C ALA A 632 11.69 23.08 14.44
N GLY A 633 10.88 22.48 15.33
CA GLY A 633 9.47 22.87 15.53
C GLY A 633 8.56 22.58 14.32
N LEU A 634 9.02 21.74 13.39
CA LEU A 634 8.46 21.59 12.05
C LEU A 634 7.56 20.34 11.94
N THR A 635 6.42 20.45 11.27
CA THR A 635 5.71 19.28 10.70
C THR A 635 5.63 19.40 9.19
N VAL A 636 5.80 18.27 8.51
CA VAL A 636 5.70 18.14 7.05
C VAL A 636 4.89 16.90 6.71
N ALA A 637 3.91 17.04 5.82
CA ALA A 637 3.22 15.93 5.20
C ALA A 637 3.13 16.16 3.68
N VAL A 638 3.50 15.15 2.90
CA VAL A 638 3.46 15.17 1.43
C VAL A 638 2.79 13.88 0.95
N HIS A 639 1.87 13.98 -0.02
CA HIS A 639 1.28 12.83 -0.70
C HIS A 639 1.30 13.05 -2.22
N LEU A 640 1.85 12.08 -2.94
CA LEU A 640 1.94 12.01 -4.40
C LEU A 640 1.13 10.79 -4.85
N ASN A 641 0.01 10.98 -5.55
CA ASN A 641 -0.89 9.88 -5.90
C ASN A 641 -0.33 8.92 -6.98
N GLY A 642 0.77 9.24 -7.66
CA GLY A 642 1.51 8.34 -8.54
C GLY A 642 2.63 7.59 -7.84
N LYS A 643 2.47 6.28 -7.69
CA LYS A 643 3.43 5.32 -7.15
C LYS A 643 4.52 4.99 -8.18
N VAL A 644 5.78 5.13 -7.79
CA VAL A 644 6.97 4.81 -8.60
C VAL A 644 7.81 3.71 -7.93
N GLU A 645 8.91 3.30 -8.56
CA GLU A 645 9.94 2.44 -7.96
C GLU A 645 10.51 3.05 -6.67
N HIS A 646 10.94 2.21 -5.73
CA HIS A 646 11.30 2.61 -4.36
C HIS A 646 12.41 3.67 -4.32
N GLU A 647 13.45 3.49 -5.12
CA GLU A 647 14.60 4.39 -5.21
C GLU A 647 14.17 5.77 -5.72
N ARG A 648 13.41 5.82 -6.82
CA ARG A 648 12.86 7.08 -7.37
C ARG A 648 11.90 7.76 -6.39
N HIS A 649 11.14 6.98 -5.60
CA HIS A 649 10.30 7.53 -4.54
C HIS A 649 11.13 8.17 -3.43
N ARG A 650 12.16 7.47 -2.95
CA ARG A 650 13.09 8.00 -1.94
C ARG A 650 13.73 9.29 -2.41
N GLU A 651 14.28 9.32 -3.62
CA GLU A 651 14.91 10.50 -4.21
C GLU A 651 13.96 11.71 -4.29
N ARG A 652 12.73 11.55 -4.82
CA ARG A 652 11.80 12.69 -4.93
C ARG A 652 11.35 13.20 -3.55
N ILE A 653 11.11 12.30 -2.59
CA ILE A 653 10.74 12.70 -1.23
C ILE A 653 11.86 13.46 -0.53
N LEU A 654 13.12 12.98 -0.62
CA LEU A 654 14.26 13.71 -0.05
C LEU A 654 14.39 15.10 -0.67
N ARG A 655 14.31 15.24 -2.01
CA ARG A 655 14.38 16.58 -2.65
C ARG A 655 13.27 17.53 -2.19
N ILE A 656 12.03 17.05 -2.08
CA ILE A 656 10.88 17.84 -1.62
C ILE A 656 11.08 18.25 -0.16
N ALA A 657 11.44 17.30 0.73
CA ALA A 657 11.70 17.59 2.13
C ALA A 657 12.85 18.60 2.29
N ASP A 658 13.95 18.43 1.56
CA ASP A 658 15.11 19.32 1.62
C ASP A 658 14.84 20.70 0.99
N ALA A 659 13.84 20.82 0.11
CA ALA A 659 13.35 22.13 -0.32
C ALA A 659 12.62 22.87 0.82
N VAL A 660 11.82 22.19 1.65
CA VAL A 660 11.18 22.80 2.83
C VAL A 660 12.23 23.40 3.77
N TYR A 661 13.30 22.66 4.09
CA TYR A 661 14.36 23.18 4.96
C TYR A 661 15.09 24.39 4.38
N ARG A 662 15.30 24.42 3.05
CA ARG A 662 15.94 25.55 2.35
C ARG A 662 15.03 26.77 2.25
N ASP A 663 13.76 26.60 1.93
CA ASP A 663 12.76 27.69 1.92
C ASP A 663 12.65 28.34 3.30
N LEU A 664 12.63 27.53 4.37
CA LEU A 664 12.55 27.97 5.77
C LEU A 664 13.90 28.39 6.39
N ARG A 665 15.02 28.25 5.66
CA ARG A 665 16.39 28.57 6.13
C ARG A 665 16.79 27.84 7.41
N LEU A 666 16.39 26.57 7.52
CA LEU A 666 16.68 25.68 8.65
C LEU A 666 18.00 24.89 8.46
N CYS A 667 18.78 25.18 7.43
CA CYS A 667 19.99 24.47 7.02
C CYS A 667 21.05 25.40 6.40
#